data_AF-A0A7Y1YWC3-F1
#
_entry.id   AF-A0A7Y1YWC3-F1
#
_cell.length_a   1.000
_cell.length_b   1.000
_cell.length_c   1.000
_cell.angle_alpha   90.00
_cell.angle_beta   90.00
_cell.angle_gamma   90.00
#
_symmetry.space_group_name_H-M   'P 1'
#
loop_
_entity.id
_entity.type
_entity.pdbx_description
1 polymer ?
#
loop_
_entity_poly.entity_id
_entity_poly.type
_entity_poly.pdbx_seq_one_letter_code
_entity_poly.pdbx_strand_id
1 'polypeptide(L)'
;MNKSILKKGLAAALLPLAMSASLNAQAADALAICEPGQPYLWGAGGAGIPFNPDQGNLRDPLPTIDNPTGVGLVQAAFDDWTAGGPYAVPTTATYANAGPLPVDVDFSNFGPWLNPVAPDGYSAIVFDADGQIFDLLFGPGSGILGFAGPEWGLVSPICEITEGRAFLNGPAFSDLTAAEDVMMHEFGHYSNLGHVELNGQLFPFSEGGDTSGPTPDDPFPFGGAIGTEEIASMFPFYFGPGSGTQSPHADDVASIATLYPAPGFLASTGTISGTIYAADGTTRLSGVNVIARNVANPMLDAVSTFSGTFTDGTSQADPFVGRFTLNNLTPGADYVLFVDQVTANPGRFSNPILSPLPGPEEYWNADEDNSNPPDAPLDATLIVPVAGSPATGMDIIFNQPGQGEPLPVGDDGFVELPLGFTYDMCGTDYTSVWINANGNLTFGSPDGDFSESVGEFLGDQPRIAGLWDDLNPSAGGVVTYYAGKNWFQAVWDSVPEFFSTGSNSFSITLKRSSRHIDVEYGGITAGDGLAGVSCGGAITSGFESEEDLGASAPKRLTLKRSPARFEHFSSFDNDLDGTTVLYNGTTDYNDNWTDEPNDSFADARHLNIPFDSIPVVRFTEIEPTGGDVDYFYFETTGALFLNVEILTGELDTVIALWDSAFNMVGFDDDGGTGLLSKLSVGGLPAGTYYLAVTTFPDYDFTGDGGSGGRFVLDISESNAVELALGDDDSEEVPLPFTFPFNGGNYTSVFVNSNGSLTFGSGDTDFSESVSEFLNDQPRIAPLWDDLSPNQGGSVSVEYAPGEAMIMFDAVPQFLAGDDNTFTVTLRDDGSFTVAYGNIDAGDGIAGATEGGGAADPGSTDLSGGGPFSASGTTYEQFNFGNPNDLDGLSFDFNP
;
A
#
# COMPACT_ATOMS: atom_id res chain seq x y z
N MET A 1 -2.12 -6.92 5.55
CA MET A 1 -2.14 -7.90 4.44
C MET A 1 -1.79 -9.29 4.98
N ASN A 2 -2.55 -10.33 4.60
CA ASN A 2 -2.40 -11.72 5.08
C ASN A 2 -1.14 -12.41 4.49
N LYS A 3 -0.42 -13.24 5.26
CA LYS A 3 0.73 -14.08 4.80
C LYS A 3 0.34 -15.23 3.85
N SER A 4 -0.73 -15.06 3.07
CA SER A 4 -1.21 -16.04 2.10
C SER A 4 -0.63 -15.76 0.69
N ILE A 5 0.69 -15.60 0.58
CA ILE A 5 1.39 -15.50 -0.73
C ILE A 5 1.52 -16.89 -1.39
N LEU A 6 1.32 -17.97 -0.62
CA LEU A 6 1.32 -19.34 -1.14
C LEU A 6 0.09 -19.60 -2.01
N LYS A 7 0.30 -20.02 -3.26
CA LYS A 7 -0.80 -20.42 -4.13
C LYS A 7 -1.38 -21.75 -3.62
N LYS A 8 -2.70 -21.78 -3.40
CA LYS A 8 -3.41 -22.91 -2.78
C LYS A 8 -3.98 -23.83 -3.86
N GLY A 9 -3.55 -25.10 -3.88
CA GLY A 9 -4.13 -26.11 -4.76
C GLY A 9 -5.40 -26.74 -4.19
N LEU A 10 -6.58 -26.42 -4.75
CA LEU A 10 -7.80 -27.23 -4.62
C LEU A 10 -8.31 -27.65 -6.01
N ALA A 11 -8.85 -28.88 -6.10
CA ALA A 11 -9.36 -29.42 -7.35
C ALA A 11 -10.51 -28.57 -7.96
N ALA A 12 -10.19 -27.93 -9.08
CA ALA A 12 -11.06 -27.40 -10.15
C ALA A 12 -12.09 -26.29 -9.82
N ALA A 13 -11.77 -25.05 -10.20
CA ALA A 13 -12.56 -24.14 -11.06
C ALA A 13 -11.73 -22.86 -11.36
N LEU A 14 -11.85 -22.33 -12.58
CA LEU A 14 -11.12 -21.16 -13.10
C LEU A 14 -11.58 -19.84 -12.47
N LEU A 15 -10.62 -18.94 -12.21
CA LEU A 15 -10.69 -17.48 -12.45
C LEU A 15 -9.27 -16.89 -12.31
N PRO A 16 -8.80 -16.02 -13.23
CA PRO A 16 -7.52 -15.32 -13.10
C PRO A 16 -7.73 -13.97 -12.40
N LEU A 17 -7.16 -13.79 -11.22
CA LEU A 17 -6.97 -12.47 -10.62
C LEU A 17 -5.48 -12.14 -10.76
N ALA A 18 -5.16 -11.14 -11.57
CA ALA A 18 -3.83 -10.56 -11.66
C ALA A 18 -3.72 -9.52 -10.55
N MET A 19 -2.93 -9.81 -9.52
CA MET A 19 -2.46 -8.81 -8.57
C MET A 19 -0.95 -8.68 -8.74
N SER A 20 -0.53 -7.52 -9.24
CA SER A 20 0.83 -6.99 -9.15
C SER A 20 1.13 -6.70 -7.68
N ALA A 21 1.58 -7.73 -6.94
CA ALA A 21 2.03 -7.56 -5.57
C ALA A 21 3.48 -7.06 -5.58
N SER A 22 3.68 -5.82 -5.14
CA SER A 22 4.97 -5.33 -4.65
C SER A 22 5.53 -6.32 -3.62
N LEU A 23 6.72 -6.86 -3.89
CA LEU A 23 7.38 -7.82 -2.99
C LEU A 23 7.83 -7.11 -1.72
N ASN A 24 6.96 -7.09 -0.72
CA ASN A 24 7.28 -6.66 0.62
C ASN A 24 8.13 -7.75 1.30
N ALA A 25 9.35 -7.37 1.66
CA ALA A 25 10.34 -8.14 2.42
C ALA A 25 9.79 -8.61 3.79
N GLN A 26 10.31 -9.73 4.31
CA GLN A 26 9.59 -10.60 5.24
C GLN A 26 10.50 -11.26 6.33
N ALA A 27 10.20 -11.03 7.63
CA ALA A 27 10.72 -11.39 8.97
C ALA A 27 10.75 -12.84 9.47
N ALA A 28 11.68 -13.15 10.38
CA ALA A 28 12.00 -14.43 10.96
C ALA A 28 11.06 -14.70 12.11
N ASP A 29 10.78 -15.99 12.26
CA ASP A 29 9.42 -16.54 12.21
C ASP A 29 9.07 -17.02 10.81
N ALA A 30 8.11 -17.93 10.72
CA ALA A 30 7.86 -18.65 9.48
C ALA A 30 7.34 -17.68 8.40
N LEU A 31 8.04 -17.67 7.26
CA LEU A 31 7.75 -16.79 6.12
C LEU A 31 6.28 -16.90 5.67
N ALA A 32 5.80 -18.14 5.58
CA ALA A 32 4.42 -18.48 5.26
C ALA A 32 3.80 -19.38 6.33
N ILE A 33 2.57 -19.04 6.72
CA ILE A 33 1.77 -19.73 7.74
C ILE A 33 0.53 -20.31 7.08
N CYS A 34 0.22 -21.55 7.41
CA CYS A 34 -0.93 -22.27 6.87
C CYS A 34 -2.21 -21.95 7.65
N GLU A 35 -2.11 -22.00 8.98
CA GLU A 35 -3.16 -21.67 9.96
C GLU A 35 -2.46 -21.21 11.25
N PRO A 36 -3.13 -20.50 12.17
CA PRO A 36 -2.55 -20.13 13.46
C PRO A 36 -1.91 -21.32 14.20
N GLY A 37 -0.62 -21.21 14.50
CA GLY A 37 0.21 -22.22 15.13
C GLY A 37 0.81 -23.29 14.20
N GLN A 38 0.53 -23.23 12.90
CA GLN A 38 0.99 -24.20 11.91
C GLN A 38 1.68 -23.50 10.73
N PRO A 39 3.02 -23.39 10.73
CA PRO A 39 3.74 -22.90 9.57
C PRO A 39 3.66 -23.91 8.42
N TYR A 40 3.84 -23.43 7.19
CA TYR A 40 4.13 -24.32 6.07
C TYR A 40 5.51 -24.98 6.25
N LEU A 41 5.61 -26.27 6.01
CA LEU A 41 6.87 -27.01 6.11
C LEU A 41 7.12 -27.82 4.83
N TRP A 42 8.37 -27.93 4.42
CA TRP A 42 8.72 -28.90 3.39
C TRP A 42 8.44 -30.34 3.85
N GLY A 43 7.98 -31.16 2.90
CA GLY A 43 7.67 -32.57 3.14
C GLY A 43 8.83 -33.35 3.76
N ALA A 44 8.50 -34.50 4.38
CA ALA A 44 9.47 -35.37 5.05
C ALA A 44 10.33 -34.68 6.14
N GLY A 45 9.85 -33.57 6.71
CA GLY A 45 10.60 -32.80 7.71
C GLY A 45 11.81 -32.08 7.12
N GLY A 46 11.70 -31.61 5.86
CA GLY A 46 12.77 -30.90 5.16
C GLY A 46 13.84 -31.81 4.55
N ALA A 47 13.64 -33.13 4.54
CA ALA A 47 14.62 -34.05 3.96
C ALA A 47 14.50 -34.10 2.42
N GLY A 48 15.56 -33.72 1.71
CA GLY A 48 15.64 -33.79 0.25
C GLY A 48 14.80 -32.74 -0.48
N ILE A 49 14.76 -31.52 0.04
CA ILE A 49 14.10 -30.36 -0.57
C ILE A 49 14.64 -30.17 -1.99
N PRO A 50 13.80 -30.23 -3.04
CA PRO A 50 14.27 -30.15 -4.42
C PRO A 50 14.60 -28.70 -4.80
N PHE A 51 15.55 -28.53 -5.71
CA PHE A 51 15.75 -27.28 -6.46
C PHE A 51 16.19 -27.58 -7.90
N ASN A 52 15.83 -26.69 -8.82
CA ASN A 52 16.06 -26.82 -10.25
C ASN A 52 16.75 -25.57 -10.77
N PRO A 53 18.07 -25.61 -11.02
CA PRO A 53 18.79 -24.43 -11.50
C PRO A 53 18.53 -24.14 -12.97
N ASP A 54 18.70 -22.88 -13.32
CA ASP A 54 18.68 -22.38 -14.68
C ASP A 54 19.73 -23.04 -15.59
N GLN A 55 19.54 -22.91 -16.91
CA GLN A 55 20.53 -23.28 -17.92
C GLN A 55 21.50 -22.13 -18.27
N GLY A 56 21.10 -20.88 -18.00
CA GLY A 56 21.88 -19.66 -18.27
C GLY A 56 23.06 -19.43 -17.34
N ASN A 57 23.88 -18.42 -17.63
CA ASN A 57 24.94 -18.00 -16.71
C ASN A 57 24.32 -17.29 -15.50
N LEU A 58 24.96 -17.37 -14.32
CA LEU A 58 24.49 -16.62 -13.15
C LEU A 58 24.68 -15.10 -13.34
N ARG A 59 25.72 -14.71 -14.07
CA ARG A 59 26.04 -13.30 -14.37
C ARG A 59 26.75 -13.18 -15.72
N ASP A 60 26.37 -12.20 -16.53
CA ASP A 60 27.02 -11.81 -17.80
C ASP A 60 26.78 -10.28 -18.05
N PRO A 61 27.69 -9.48 -18.66
CA PRO A 61 28.94 -9.82 -19.33
C PRO A 61 30.20 -9.85 -18.46
N LEU A 62 30.33 -9.04 -17.39
CA LEU A 62 31.59 -8.99 -16.61
C LEU A 62 31.42 -8.53 -15.14
N PRO A 63 32.11 -9.20 -14.19
CA PRO A 63 32.71 -10.53 -14.32
C PRO A 63 31.66 -11.61 -14.60
N THR A 64 31.84 -12.40 -15.66
CA THR A 64 30.95 -13.55 -15.95
C THR A 64 31.06 -14.58 -14.83
N ILE A 65 29.92 -15.08 -14.35
CA ILE A 65 29.85 -16.28 -13.52
C ILE A 65 29.13 -17.34 -14.36
N ASP A 66 29.89 -18.30 -14.89
CA ASP A 66 29.35 -19.31 -15.81
C ASP A 66 28.36 -20.26 -15.11
N ASN A 67 27.46 -20.87 -15.89
CA ASN A 67 26.42 -21.75 -15.35
C ASN A 67 26.98 -22.84 -14.40
N PRO A 68 28.03 -23.62 -14.73
CA PRO A 68 28.55 -24.63 -13.80
C PRO A 68 29.06 -24.05 -12.47
N THR A 69 29.65 -22.85 -12.49
CA THR A 69 30.06 -22.15 -11.27
C THR A 69 28.85 -21.67 -10.49
N GLY A 70 27.85 -21.06 -11.14
CA GLY A 70 26.61 -20.61 -10.52
C GLY A 70 25.84 -21.76 -9.85
N VAL A 71 25.65 -22.88 -10.54
CA VAL A 71 25.03 -24.09 -9.96
C VAL A 71 25.82 -24.65 -8.78
N GLY A 72 27.15 -24.56 -8.84
CA GLY A 72 28.03 -24.94 -7.73
C GLY A 72 27.83 -24.06 -6.50
N LEU A 73 27.68 -22.75 -6.67
CA LEU A 73 27.39 -21.80 -5.60
C LEU A 73 26.01 -22.04 -4.99
N VAL A 74 24.99 -22.30 -5.82
CA VAL A 74 23.64 -22.65 -5.35
C VAL A 74 23.70 -23.85 -4.41
N GLN A 75 24.44 -24.90 -4.77
CA GLN A 75 24.60 -26.07 -3.91
C GLN A 75 25.37 -25.74 -2.62
N ALA A 76 26.42 -24.92 -2.69
CA ALA A 76 27.22 -24.53 -1.53
C ALA A 76 26.37 -23.75 -0.51
N ALA A 77 25.64 -22.73 -0.97
CA ALA A 77 24.75 -21.94 -0.14
C ALA A 77 23.63 -22.79 0.50
N PHE A 78 23.09 -23.79 -0.20
CA PHE A 78 22.16 -24.75 0.42
C PHE A 78 22.85 -25.65 1.46
N ASP A 79 24.07 -26.10 1.20
CA ASP A 79 24.81 -26.98 2.11
C ASP A 79 25.11 -26.29 3.46
N ASP A 80 25.31 -24.97 3.47
CA ASP A 80 25.55 -24.14 4.66
C ASP A 80 24.45 -24.28 5.72
N TRP A 81 23.21 -24.46 5.27
CA TRP A 81 22.03 -24.65 6.13
C TRP A 81 21.89 -26.07 6.70
N THR A 82 22.76 -27.01 6.34
CA THR A 82 22.55 -28.44 6.67
C THR A 82 23.46 -28.96 7.78
N ALA A 83 23.04 -30.04 8.43
CA ALA A 83 23.86 -30.79 9.39
C ALA A 83 25.13 -31.39 8.78
N GLY A 84 25.15 -31.63 7.46
CA GLY A 84 26.28 -32.19 6.73
C GLY A 84 27.24 -31.14 6.16
N GLY A 85 26.83 -29.87 6.18
CA GLY A 85 27.57 -28.72 5.66
C GLY A 85 28.69 -28.24 6.57
N PRO A 86 29.34 -27.12 6.20
CA PRO A 86 30.48 -26.58 6.93
C PRO A 86 30.14 -26.10 8.35
N TYR A 87 28.90 -25.68 8.60
CA TYR A 87 28.46 -25.12 9.89
C TYR A 87 27.74 -26.12 10.80
N ALA A 88 27.49 -27.35 10.33
CA ALA A 88 26.90 -28.44 11.11
C ALA A 88 25.59 -28.05 11.83
N VAL A 89 24.70 -27.34 11.14
CA VAL A 89 23.41 -26.86 11.66
C VAL A 89 22.59 -28.05 12.19
N PRO A 90 22.05 -28.02 13.42
CA PRO A 90 21.28 -29.11 14.03
C PRO A 90 19.86 -29.25 13.44
N THR A 91 19.75 -29.43 12.13
CA THR A 91 18.51 -29.55 11.37
C THR A 91 18.37 -30.89 10.64
N THR A 92 17.14 -31.28 10.30
CA THR A 92 16.85 -32.36 9.33
C THR A 92 16.83 -31.87 7.88
N ALA A 93 16.84 -30.55 7.66
CA ALA A 93 16.82 -29.96 6.33
C ALA A 93 18.03 -30.42 5.49
N THR A 94 17.75 -30.86 4.27
CA THR A 94 18.75 -31.21 3.25
C THR A 94 18.19 -30.88 1.88
N TYR A 95 19.05 -30.47 0.95
CA TYR A 95 18.63 -29.99 -0.37
C TYR A 95 19.18 -30.88 -1.48
N ALA A 96 18.41 -31.06 -2.55
CA ALA A 96 18.73 -31.96 -3.64
C ALA A 96 18.55 -31.25 -4.98
N ASN A 97 19.64 -31.15 -5.75
CA ASN A 97 19.59 -30.71 -7.13
C ASN A 97 18.77 -31.71 -7.96
N ALA A 98 17.57 -31.30 -8.40
CA ALA A 98 16.61 -32.10 -9.13
C ALA A 98 16.84 -32.07 -10.66
N GLY A 99 17.97 -31.51 -11.11
CA GLY A 99 18.30 -31.30 -12.52
C GLY A 99 17.89 -29.90 -13.00
N PRO A 100 18.40 -29.46 -14.17
CA PRO A 100 18.15 -28.12 -14.66
C PRO A 100 16.67 -27.93 -15.03
N LEU A 101 16.25 -26.66 -15.05
CA LEU A 101 14.99 -26.25 -15.66
C LEU A 101 14.93 -26.69 -17.13
N PRO A 102 13.73 -26.92 -17.69
CA PRO A 102 13.59 -27.39 -19.07
C PRO A 102 14.03 -26.35 -20.12
N VAL A 103 14.15 -25.09 -19.73
CA VAL A 103 14.57 -23.95 -20.57
C VAL A 103 15.60 -23.10 -19.83
N ASP A 104 16.30 -22.26 -20.59
CA ASP A 104 17.06 -21.12 -20.07
C ASP A 104 16.06 -19.98 -19.79
N VAL A 105 15.98 -19.53 -18.54
CA VAL A 105 15.02 -18.53 -18.12
C VAL A 105 15.64 -17.14 -18.25
N ASP A 106 15.01 -16.28 -19.04
CA ASP A 106 15.48 -14.92 -19.30
C ASP A 106 14.32 -13.92 -19.32
N PHE A 107 14.64 -12.65 -19.56
CA PHE A 107 13.67 -11.56 -19.66
C PHE A 107 12.49 -11.85 -20.61
N SER A 108 12.68 -12.65 -21.65
CA SER A 108 11.63 -12.95 -22.63
C SER A 108 10.64 -14.02 -22.16
N ASN A 109 10.97 -14.80 -21.13
CA ASN A 109 10.21 -16.00 -20.77
C ASN A 109 10.06 -16.27 -19.26
N PHE A 110 10.47 -15.34 -18.38
CA PHE A 110 10.43 -15.52 -16.93
C PHE A 110 9.02 -15.57 -16.32
N GLY A 111 8.01 -14.98 -16.98
CA GLY A 111 6.65 -14.84 -16.44
C GLY A 111 6.04 -16.13 -15.86
N PRO A 112 6.04 -17.27 -16.59
CA PRO A 112 5.58 -18.56 -16.07
C PRO A 112 6.34 -19.11 -14.87
N TRP A 113 7.60 -18.71 -14.66
CA TRP A 113 8.45 -19.12 -13.53
C TRP A 113 8.33 -18.17 -12.34
N LEU A 114 7.97 -16.91 -12.59
CA LEU A 114 7.65 -15.94 -11.55
C LEU A 114 6.25 -16.21 -11.00
N ASN A 115 5.30 -16.51 -11.88
CA ASN A 115 3.89 -16.65 -11.57
C ASN A 115 3.22 -17.82 -12.30
N PRO A 116 3.55 -19.08 -11.97
CA PRO A 116 2.86 -20.22 -12.54
C PRO A 116 1.38 -20.25 -12.14
N VAL A 117 0.52 -20.68 -13.06
CA VAL A 117 -0.94 -20.79 -12.86
C VAL A 117 -1.36 -22.10 -12.16
N ALA A 118 -0.46 -23.07 -12.08
CA ALA A 118 -0.62 -24.35 -11.39
C ALA A 118 0.77 -24.91 -11.02
N PRO A 119 0.85 -25.83 -10.03
CA PRO A 119 2.11 -26.51 -9.73
C PRO A 119 2.65 -27.23 -10.96
N ASP A 120 3.91 -26.99 -11.31
CA ASP A 120 4.53 -27.49 -12.55
C ASP A 120 5.54 -28.63 -12.30
N GLY A 121 5.79 -28.96 -11.04
CA GLY A 121 6.70 -29.98 -10.56
C GLY A 121 8.16 -29.51 -10.46
N TYR A 122 8.42 -28.21 -10.64
CA TYR A 122 9.76 -27.62 -10.53
C TYR A 122 9.86 -26.73 -9.31
N SER A 123 11.09 -26.49 -8.92
CA SER A 123 11.43 -25.68 -7.78
C SER A 123 12.56 -24.75 -8.20
N ALA A 124 12.18 -23.70 -8.93
CA ALA A 124 13.05 -22.98 -9.85
C ALA A 124 14.08 -22.10 -9.13
N ILE A 125 15.34 -22.15 -9.59
CA ILE A 125 16.39 -21.18 -9.25
C ILE A 125 16.78 -20.48 -10.55
N VAL A 126 16.21 -19.30 -10.78
CA VAL A 126 16.36 -18.50 -12.00
C VAL A 126 17.57 -17.58 -11.88
N PHE A 127 18.37 -17.51 -12.94
CA PHE A 127 19.54 -16.66 -13.02
C PHE A 127 19.26 -15.47 -13.92
N ASP A 128 18.95 -14.30 -13.34
CA ASP A 128 18.82 -13.07 -14.10
C ASP A 128 20.21 -12.50 -14.42
N ALA A 129 20.84 -13.08 -15.44
CA ALA A 129 22.25 -12.89 -15.72
C ALA A 129 22.65 -11.43 -15.97
N ASP A 130 21.75 -10.66 -16.58
CA ASP A 130 21.96 -9.27 -17.00
C ASP A 130 21.14 -8.25 -16.20
N GLY A 131 20.23 -8.69 -15.33
CA GLY A 131 19.45 -7.85 -14.42
C GLY A 131 18.15 -7.32 -15.01
N GLN A 132 17.81 -7.67 -16.25
CA GLN A 132 16.64 -7.10 -16.92
C GLN A 132 15.32 -7.50 -16.25
N ILE A 133 15.25 -8.69 -15.64
CA ILE A 133 14.06 -9.12 -14.89
C ILE A 133 13.91 -8.26 -13.64
N PHE A 134 15.00 -8.03 -12.89
CA PHE A 134 14.98 -7.19 -11.70
C PHE A 134 14.71 -5.71 -12.01
N ASP A 135 15.28 -5.18 -13.09
CA ASP A 135 15.02 -3.81 -13.54
C ASP A 135 13.54 -3.59 -13.90
N LEU A 136 12.89 -4.60 -14.49
CA LEU A 136 11.45 -4.55 -14.79
C LEU A 136 10.58 -4.68 -13.53
N LEU A 137 10.92 -5.59 -12.61
CA LEU A 137 10.09 -5.87 -11.44
C LEU A 137 10.21 -4.81 -10.34
N PHE A 138 11.38 -4.18 -10.21
CA PHE A 138 11.70 -3.31 -9.07
C PHE A 138 12.23 -1.94 -9.47
N GLY A 139 12.44 -1.71 -10.76
CA GLY A 139 13.10 -0.51 -11.27
C GLY A 139 14.63 -0.62 -11.30
N PRO A 140 15.30 0.09 -12.23
CA PRO A 140 16.75 0.13 -12.30
C PRO A 140 17.39 0.64 -11.01
N GLY A 141 18.34 -0.12 -10.47
CA GLY A 141 19.07 0.27 -9.26
C GLY A 141 18.26 0.15 -7.96
N SER A 142 17.19 -0.66 -7.95
CA SER A 142 16.34 -0.93 -6.78
C SER A 142 17.09 -1.39 -5.52
N GLY A 143 18.29 -1.94 -5.67
CA GLY A 143 19.08 -2.50 -4.56
C GLY A 143 18.65 -3.91 -4.14
N ILE A 144 17.66 -4.51 -4.80
CA ILE A 144 17.25 -5.90 -4.55
C ILE A 144 18.25 -6.86 -5.21
N LEU A 145 18.86 -7.73 -4.38
CA LEU A 145 19.95 -8.63 -4.80
C LEU A 145 19.45 -10.03 -5.21
N GLY A 146 18.27 -10.40 -4.72
CA GLY A 146 17.61 -11.68 -4.94
C GLY A 146 16.23 -11.67 -4.31
N PHE A 147 15.44 -12.71 -4.58
CA PHE A 147 14.31 -13.08 -3.73
C PHE A 147 14.07 -14.59 -3.83
N ALA A 148 13.59 -15.20 -2.75
CA ALA A 148 13.21 -16.60 -2.73
C ALA A 148 12.08 -16.89 -1.75
N GLY A 149 11.47 -18.07 -1.87
CA GLY A 149 10.46 -18.52 -0.93
C GLY A 149 9.65 -19.72 -1.42
N PRO A 150 8.73 -20.23 -0.59
CA PRO A 150 7.74 -21.18 -1.02
C PRO A 150 6.87 -20.61 -2.15
N GLU A 151 6.50 -21.47 -3.10
CA GLU A 151 5.66 -21.10 -4.24
C GLU A 151 4.28 -21.78 -4.17
N TRP A 152 4.28 -23.10 -3.97
CA TRP A 152 3.06 -23.90 -3.83
C TRP A 152 3.09 -24.76 -2.58
N GLY A 153 1.90 -25.03 -2.06
CA GLY A 153 1.75 -25.92 -0.92
C GLY A 153 0.34 -26.45 -0.73
N LEU A 154 0.26 -27.56 -0.03
CA LEU A 154 -0.98 -28.22 0.38
C LEU A 154 -1.53 -27.52 1.62
N VAL A 155 -2.80 -27.12 1.55
CA VAL A 155 -3.49 -26.43 2.65
C VAL A 155 -3.73 -27.34 3.86
N SER A 156 -4.24 -26.73 4.94
CA SER A 156 -4.63 -27.41 6.17
C SER A 156 -5.54 -28.64 5.89
N PRO A 157 -5.33 -29.77 6.59
CA PRO A 157 -4.43 -29.96 7.74
C PRO A 157 -3.02 -30.46 7.38
N ILE A 158 -2.64 -30.43 6.10
CA ILE A 158 -1.36 -31.00 5.64
C ILE A 158 -0.24 -29.97 5.76
N CYS A 159 -0.47 -28.71 5.33
CA CYS A 159 0.44 -27.58 5.47
C CYS A 159 1.86 -27.87 4.95
N GLU A 160 1.95 -28.52 3.79
CA GLU A 160 3.20 -28.99 3.20
C GLU A 160 3.58 -28.17 1.97
N ILE A 161 4.80 -27.65 1.91
CA ILE A 161 5.37 -26.97 0.74
C ILE A 161 5.67 -28.03 -0.31
N THR A 162 5.21 -27.81 -1.53
CA THR A 162 5.40 -28.71 -2.68
C THR A 162 6.40 -28.16 -3.68
N GLU A 163 6.45 -26.85 -3.86
CA GLU A 163 7.34 -26.16 -4.81
C GLU A 163 7.84 -24.84 -4.18
N GLY A 164 9.06 -24.45 -4.54
CA GLY A 164 9.71 -23.21 -4.11
C GLY A 164 10.32 -22.50 -5.31
N ARG A 165 10.65 -21.22 -5.15
CA ARG A 165 11.29 -20.44 -6.21
C ARG A 165 12.38 -19.53 -5.64
N ALA A 166 13.38 -19.23 -6.45
CA ALA A 166 14.37 -18.19 -6.20
C ALA A 166 14.76 -17.52 -7.52
N PHE A 167 14.92 -16.20 -7.47
CA PHE A 167 15.45 -15.38 -8.57
C PHE A 167 16.68 -14.64 -8.05
N LEU A 168 17.76 -14.66 -8.84
CA LEU A 168 19.06 -14.14 -8.45
C LEU A 168 19.50 -13.05 -9.42
N ASN A 169 19.77 -11.84 -8.91
CA ASN A 169 20.17 -10.68 -9.71
C ASN A 169 21.66 -10.74 -10.04
N GLY A 170 22.02 -11.22 -11.23
CA GLY A 170 23.40 -11.39 -11.67
C GLY A 170 24.27 -10.13 -11.49
N PRO A 171 23.84 -8.94 -11.97
CA PRO A 171 24.55 -7.69 -11.77
C PRO A 171 24.88 -7.32 -10.31
N ALA A 172 24.11 -7.80 -9.33
CA ALA A 172 24.35 -7.53 -7.91
C ALA A 172 25.61 -8.23 -7.37
N PHE A 173 26.04 -9.35 -7.96
CA PHE A 173 27.11 -10.19 -7.42
C PHE A 173 28.50 -9.69 -7.79
N SER A 174 29.07 -8.79 -6.98
CA SER A 174 30.40 -8.21 -7.23
C SER A 174 31.55 -9.24 -7.39
N ASP A 175 31.47 -10.38 -6.70
CA ASP A 175 32.35 -11.54 -6.80
C ASP A 175 31.62 -12.85 -6.38
N LEU A 176 32.35 -13.97 -6.31
CA LEU A 176 31.79 -15.27 -5.92
C LEU A 176 31.34 -15.30 -4.45
N THR A 177 32.00 -14.54 -3.57
CA THR A 177 31.62 -14.47 -2.16
C THR A 177 30.31 -13.71 -2.03
N ALA A 178 30.13 -12.60 -2.76
CA ALA A 178 28.85 -11.90 -2.80
C ALA A 178 27.70 -12.76 -3.34
N ALA A 179 27.97 -13.58 -4.35
CA ALA A 179 26.96 -14.50 -4.87
C ALA A 179 26.54 -15.54 -3.82
N GLU A 180 27.52 -16.16 -3.13
CA GLU A 180 27.26 -17.15 -2.07
C GLU A 180 26.52 -16.53 -0.87
N ASP A 181 26.97 -15.36 -0.41
CA ASP A 181 26.34 -14.59 0.67
C ASP A 181 24.85 -14.32 0.42
N VAL A 182 24.52 -13.77 -0.77
CA VAL A 182 23.13 -13.46 -1.13
C VAL A 182 22.33 -14.74 -1.28
N MET A 183 22.85 -15.76 -1.98
CA MET A 183 22.16 -17.04 -2.10
C MET A 183 21.88 -17.68 -0.74
N MET A 184 22.82 -17.59 0.21
CA MET A 184 22.65 -18.16 1.54
C MET A 184 21.48 -17.51 2.27
N HIS A 185 21.37 -16.17 2.20
CA HIS A 185 20.22 -15.41 2.71
C HIS A 185 18.91 -15.86 2.04
N GLU A 186 18.85 -15.83 0.71
CA GLU A 186 17.65 -16.21 -0.04
C GLU A 186 17.21 -17.65 0.25
N PHE A 187 18.16 -18.56 0.47
CA PHE A 187 17.83 -19.96 0.72
C PHE A 187 17.32 -20.22 2.15
N GLY A 188 17.50 -19.27 3.07
CA GLY A 188 16.71 -19.21 4.29
C GLY A 188 15.22 -19.01 3.97
N HIS A 189 14.87 -18.04 3.12
CA HIS A 189 13.49 -17.83 2.66
C HIS A 189 12.92 -19.03 1.92
N TYR A 190 13.71 -19.64 1.05
CA TYR A 190 13.35 -20.89 0.38
C TYR A 190 12.95 -22.00 1.36
N SER A 191 13.52 -21.97 2.57
CA SER A 191 13.24 -22.91 3.66
C SER A 191 12.07 -22.50 4.56
N ASN A 192 11.35 -21.44 4.20
CA ASN A 192 10.27 -20.81 4.94
C ASN A 192 10.71 -20.02 6.18
N LEU A 193 11.93 -19.46 6.19
CA LEU A 193 12.37 -18.48 7.21
C LEU A 193 12.09 -17.07 6.69
N GLY A 194 11.73 -16.11 7.53
CA GLY A 194 11.93 -14.70 7.14
C GLY A 194 13.12 -14.05 7.85
N HIS A 195 13.16 -12.73 7.85
CA HIS A 195 14.19 -11.85 8.41
C HIS A 195 14.25 -11.65 9.94
N VAL A 196 15.38 -11.93 10.56
CA VAL A 196 15.54 -11.56 11.98
C VAL A 196 15.88 -10.08 12.14
N GLU A 197 15.57 -9.54 13.31
CA GLU A 197 16.14 -8.28 13.78
C GLU A 197 17.09 -8.57 14.95
N LEU A 198 18.39 -8.67 14.66
CA LEU A 198 19.45 -8.92 15.65
C LEU A 198 20.80 -8.40 15.16
N ASN A 199 21.40 -7.49 15.93
CA ASN A 199 22.71 -6.84 15.73
C ASN A 199 22.86 -6.02 14.44
N GLY A 200 22.13 -6.30 13.37
CA GLY A 200 22.17 -5.54 12.12
C GLY A 200 21.70 -4.10 12.30
N GLN A 201 20.79 -3.83 13.23
CA GLN A 201 20.27 -2.49 13.56
C GLN A 201 21.28 -1.57 14.27
N LEU A 202 22.39 -2.12 14.78
CA LEU A 202 23.38 -1.37 15.58
C LEU A 202 24.25 -0.42 14.74
N PHE A 203 24.15 -0.45 13.42
CA PHE A 203 25.10 0.21 12.55
C PHE A 203 24.58 1.58 12.05
N PRO A 204 25.39 2.67 12.07
CA PRO A 204 24.87 4.03 11.79
C PRO A 204 24.38 4.31 10.36
N PHE A 205 24.65 3.38 9.42
CA PHE A 205 24.16 3.46 8.04
C PHE A 205 23.12 2.38 7.74
N SER A 206 22.83 1.50 8.70
CA SER A 206 21.62 0.68 8.71
C SER A 206 20.50 1.46 9.41
N GLU A 207 19.32 0.87 9.47
CA GLU A 207 18.12 1.46 10.06
C GLU A 207 18.39 1.95 11.49
N GLY A 208 18.11 3.23 11.73
CA GLY A 208 18.02 3.87 13.05
C GLY A 208 19.31 4.18 13.82
N GLY A 209 20.36 3.36 13.73
CA GLY A 209 21.51 3.47 14.65
C GLY A 209 21.11 3.17 16.09
N ASP A 210 20.42 2.04 16.26
CA ASP A 210 19.87 1.56 17.52
C ASP A 210 20.95 0.99 18.46
N THR A 211 20.57 0.62 19.68
CA THR A 211 21.47 0.06 20.68
C THR A 211 21.26 -1.44 20.89
N SER A 212 22.22 -2.11 21.53
CA SER A 212 22.20 -3.58 21.64
C SER A 212 21.36 -4.12 22.81
N GLY A 213 20.66 -3.22 23.49
CA GLY A 213 19.64 -3.45 24.49
C GLY A 213 18.64 -2.29 24.50
N PRO A 214 17.70 -2.25 25.46
CA PRO A 214 16.69 -1.21 25.56
C PRO A 214 17.23 0.22 25.66
N THR A 215 16.79 1.09 24.76
CA THR A 215 17.05 2.52 24.72
C THR A 215 16.38 3.24 25.90
N PRO A 216 17.06 4.19 26.59
CA PRO A 216 18.31 4.86 26.20
C PRO A 216 19.61 4.26 26.78
N ASP A 217 19.54 3.18 27.56
CA ASP A 217 20.71 2.64 28.28
C ASP A 217 21.17 1.31 27.66
N ASP A 218 22.29 1.33 26.94
CA ASP A 218 22.90 0.12 26.37
C ASP A 218 23.93 -0.51 27.32
N PRO A 219 23.64 -1.65 28.00
CA PRO A 219 24.61 -2.33 28.84
C PRO A 219 25.59 -3.22 28.05
N PHE A 220 25.39 -3.39 26.74
CA PHE A 220 26.22 -4.22 25.87
C PHE A 220 26.93 -3.41 24.76
N PRO A 221 27.50 -2.22 25.07
CA PRO A 221 27.92 -1.26 24.07
C PRO A 221 28.83 -1.87 23.01
N PHE A 222 28.40 -1.78 21.76
CA PHE A 222 29.19 -2.21 20.62
C PHE A 222 30.39 -1.29 20.44
N GLY A 223 31.60 -1.86 20.40
CA GLY A 223 32.86 -1.11 20.55
C GLY A 223 33.78 -1.10 19.32
N GLY A 224 33.33 -1.57 18.15
CA GLY A 224 34.22 -1.94 17.03
C GLY A 224 33.71 -1.61 15.63
N ALA A 225 34.45 -2.11 14.63
CA ALA A 225 33.97 -2.22 13.25
C ALA A 225 33.23 -3.56 13.10
N ILE A 226 32.28 -3.66 12.17
CA ILE A 226 31.48 -4.86 11.91
C ILE A 226 32.39 -6.09 11.77
N GLY A 227 32.25 -7.04 12.67
CA GLY A 227 32.83 -8.37 12.55
C GLY A 227 32.05 -9.21 11.53
N THR A 228 32.73 -10.10 10.82
CA THR A 228 32.12 -10.97 9.81
C THR A 228 31.17 -12.02 10.39
N GLU A 229 31.08 -12.13 11.72
CA GLU A 229 30.32 -13.16 12.46
C GLU A 229 29.23 -12.54 13.38
N GLU A 230 28.96 -11.23 13.25
CA GLU A 230 28.13 -10.51 14.24
C GLU A 230 26.72 -10.16 13.73
N ILE A 231 26.47 -10.23 12.42
CA ILE A 231 25.17 -9.92 11.81
C ILE A 231 24.53 -11.24 11.43
N ALA A 232 23.25 -11.42 11.73
CA ALA A 232 22.51 -12.60 11.31
C ALA A 232 22.39 -12.69 9.80
N SER A 233 22.42 -13.91 9.25
CA SER A 233 22.33 -14.10 7.80
C SER A 233 20.96 -13.74 7.27
N MET A 234 19.90 -13.92 8.07
CA MET A 234 18.56 -13.48 7.75
C MET A 234 18.30 -12.00 8.09
N PHE A 235 19.29 -11.18 8.45
CA PHE A 235 19.06 -9.73 8.53
C PHE A 235 18.82 -9.16 7.11
N PRO A 236 17.86 -8.23 6.90
CA PRO A 236 17.38 -7.85 5.56
C PRO A 236 18.36 -7.03 4.72
N PHE A 237 19.51 -6.62 5.26
CA PHE A 237 20.51 -5.84 4.53
C PHE A 237 21.83 -6.56 4.37
N TYR A 238 22.38 -6.40 3.16
CA TYR A 238 23.69 -6.90 2.82
C TYR A 238 24.78 -5.85 3.01
N PHE A 239 25.78 -6.17 3.83
CA PHE A 239 26.89 -5.27 4.19
C PHE A 239 28.15 -5.53 3.35
N GLY A 240 28.02 -6.23 2.22
CA GLY A 240 29.09 -6.54 1.28
C GLY A 240 29.79 -7.89 1.52
N PRO A 241 30.72 -8.27 0.61
CA PRO A 241 31.36 -9.58 0.60
C PRO A 241 31.95 -9.99 1.95
N GLY A 242 31.37 -11.03 2.52
CA GLY A 242 31.79 -11.63 3.76
C GLY A 242 31.35 -10.89 5.03
N SER A 243 30.43 -9.94 4.94
CA SER A 243 29.95 -9.19 6.10
C SER A 243 28.69 -9.82 6.70
N GLY A 244 28.86 -10.84 7.56
CA GLY A 244 27.75 -11.36 8.39
C GLY A 244 26.78 -12.33 7.73
N THR A 245 26.94 -12.64 6.44
CA THR A 245 26.07 -13.60 5.73
C THR A 245 26.79 -14.87 5.31
N GLN A 246 27.99 -15.12 5.86
CA GLN A 246 28.82 -16.26 5.47
C GLN A 246 28.40 -17.57 6.16
N SER A 247 27.64 -17.50 7.26
CA SER A 247 27.31 -18.66 8.08
C SER A 247 26.03 -18.46 8.87
N PRO A 248 25.18 -19.50 9.04
CA PRO A 248 24.01 -19.39 9.92
C PRO A 248 24.45 -19.07 11.36
N HIS A 249 24.06 -17.92 11.86
CA HIS A 249 24.31 -17.46 13.23
C HIS A 249 23.36 -18.14 14.23
N ALA A 250 23.54 -17.85 15.52
CA ALA A 250 22.81 -18.55 16.59
C ALA A 250 21.28 -18.45 16.43
N ASP A 251 20.79 -17.31 15.94
CA ASP A 251 19.41 -17.02 15.62
C ASP A 251 18.93 -17.68 14.31
N ASP A 252 19.74 -17.67 13.24
CA ASP A 252 19.46 -18.39 11.99
C ASP A 252 19.32 -19.90 12.26
N VAL A 253 20.23 -20.44 13.08
CA VAL A 253 20.21 -21.84 13.53
C VAL A 253 18.96 -22.10 14.38
N ALA A 254 18.59 -21.18 15.27
CA ALA A 254 17.37 -21.31 16.06
C ALA A 254 16.13 -21.40 15.18
N SER A 255 16.06 -20.56 14.14
CA SER A 255 14.95 -20.49 13.19
C SER A 255 14.80 -21.79 12.39
N ILE A 256 15.85 -22.22 11.68
CA ILE A 256 15.77 -23.43 10.85
C ILE A 256 15.63 -24.71 11.67
N ALA A 257 16.28 -24.81 12.83
CA ALA A 257 16.16 -25.97 13.71
C ALA A 257 14.83 -26.00 14.49
N THR A 258 14.10 -24.89 14.54
CA THR A 258 12.71 -24.88 15.05
C THR A 258 11.75 -25.47 14.02
N LEU A 259 11.90 -25.15 12.73
CA LEU A 259 11.05 -25.73 11.67
C LEU A 259 11.41 -27.18 11.36
N TYR A 260 12.69 -27.51 11.33
CA TYR A 260 13.21 -28.82 10.93
C TYR A 260 14.18 -29.40 11.97
N PRO A 261 13.73 -29.71 13.20
CA PRO A 261 14.62 -30.06 14.31
C PRO A 261 15.34 -31.39 14.08
N ALA A 262 16.68 -31.40 14.17
CA ALA A 262 17.42 -32.64 14.28
C ALA A 262 17.02 -33.44 15.54
N PRO A 263 17.12 -34.78 15.52
CA PRO A 263 16.84 -35.60 16.70
C PRO A 263 17.64 -35.15 17.92
N GLY A 264 16.93 -34.73 18.97
CA GLY A 264 17.53 -34.31 20.24
C GLY A 264 17.89 -32.82 20.35
N PHE A 265 17.66 -32.01 19.31
CA PHE A 265 17.89 -30.56 19.32
C PHE A 265 17.30 -29.89 20.57
N LEU A 266 15.97 -29.95 20.74
CA LEU A 266 15.27 -29.37 21.91
C LEU A 266 15.67 -30.00 23.25
N ALA A 267 16.14 -31.25 23.25
CA ALA A 267 16.59 -31.92 24.48
C ALA A 267 17.99 -31.49 24.92
N SER A 268 18.76 -30.87 24.02
CA SER A 268 20.15 -30.49 24.22
C SER A 268 20.39 -28.98 24.31
N THR A 269 19.38 -28.17 23.96
CA THR A 269 19.41 -26.71 24.01
C THR A 269 18.44 -26.17 25.06
N GLY A 270 18.66 -24.92 25.46
CA GLY A 270 17.75 -24.17 26.31
C GLY A 270 16.65 -23.47 25.50
N THR A 271 15.53 -23.21 26.16
CA THR A 271 14.38 -22.51 25.59
C THR A 271 13.84 -21.48 26.58
N ILE A 272 13.49 -20.30 26.10
CA ILE A 272 12.72 -19.28 26.83
C ILE A 272 11.40 -19.04 26.09
N SER A 273 10.29 -18.88 26.81
CA SER A 273 8.99 -18.56 26.21
C SER A 273 8.10 -17.74 27.16
N GLY A 274 7.31 -16.85 26.58
CA GLY A 274 6.36 -16.00 27.29
C GLY A 274 5.31 -15.40 26.35
N THR A 275 4.65 -14.36 26.84
CA THR A 275 3.64 -13.58 26.12
C THR A 275 3.91 -12.09 26.32
N ILE A 276 3.78 -11.30 25.27
CA ILE A 276 3.85 -9.84 25.33
C ILE A 276 2.45 -9.28 25.55
N TYR A 277 2.31 -8.39 26.53
CA TYR A 277 1.06 -7.73 26.88
C TYR A 277 1.17 -6.21 26.73
N ALA A 278 0.07 -5.57 26.37
CA ALA A 278 -0.09 -4.12 26.49
C ALA A 278 -0.13 -3.71 27.97
N ALA A 279 -0.07 -2.40 28.22
CA ALA A 279 -0.03 -1.84 29.57
C ALA A 279 -1.29 -2.09 30.44
N ASP A 280 -2.35 -2.69 29.88
CA ASP A 280 -3.50 -3.17 30.64
C ASP A 280 -3.27 -4.55 31.32
N GLY A 281 -2.13 -5.20 31.02
CA GLY A 281 -1.74 -6.51 31.55
C GLY A 281 -2.62 -7.68 31.07
N THR A 282 -3.41 -7.50 30.01
CA THR A 282 -4.36 -8.50 29.50
C THR A 282 -4.40 -8.63 27.97
N THR A 283 -4.24 -7.53 27.25
CA THR A 283 -4.25 -7.49 25.78
C THR A 283 -2.91 -8.00 25.27
N ARG A 284 -2.92 -9.08 24.49
CA ARG A 284 -1.70 -9.71 23.95
C ARG A 284 -1.29 -9.05 22.64
N LEU A 285 0.00 -8.79 22.47
CA LEU A 285 0.54 -8.02 21.35
C LEU A 285 1.49 -8.86 20.49
N SER A 286 1.13 -9.06 19.22
CA SER A 286 2.00 -9.68 18.20
C SER A 286 2.84 -8.61 17.48
N GLY A 287 3.92 -9.00 16.82
CA GLY A 287 4.77 -8.11 16.03
C GLY A 287 5.88 -7.41 16.81
N VAL A 288 6.10 -7.77 18.08
CA VAL A 288 7.14 -7.17 18.93
C VAL A 288 8.42 -7.98 18.84
N ASN A 289 9.57 -7.35 18.53
CA ASN A 289 10.86 -8.04 18.52
C ASN A 289 11.26 -8.40 19.96
N VAL A 290 11.56 -9.68 20.20
CA VAL A 290 11.94 -10.19 21.52
C VAL A 290 13.33 -10.82 21.41
N ILE A 291 14.28 -10.32 22.20
CA ILE A 291 15.68 -10.74 22.14
C ILE A 291 16.09 -11.40 23.46
N ALA A 292 16.67 -12.60 23.37
CA ALA A 292 17.44 -13.20 24.46
C ALA A 292 18.94 -13.06 24.17
N ARG A 293 19.68 -12.37 25.04
CA ARG A 293 21.11 -12.07 24.85
C ARG A 293 21.96 -12.62 25.99
N ASN A 294 22.97 -13.44 25.68
CA ASN A 294 23.88 -14.00 26.67
C ASN A 294 24.82 -12.92 27.23
N VAL A 295 24.83 -12.71 28.54
CA VAL A 295 25.64 -11.67 29.19
C VAL A 295 27.15 -11.86 28.97
N ALA A 296 27.62 -13.11 28.87
CA ALA A 296 29.04 -13.43 28.72
C ALA A 296 29.52 -13.43 27.26
N ASN A 297 28.59 -13.54 26.29
CA ASN A 297 28.88 -13.56 24.87
C ASN A 297 27.78 -12.84 24.08
N PRO A 298 27.58 -11.54 24.32
CA PRO A 298 26.35 -10.85 23.94
C PRO A 298 26.15 -10.76 22.43
N MET A 299 27.21 -10.72 21.62
CA MET A 299 27.07 -10.57 20.16
C MET A 299 26.84 -11.89 19.43
N LEU A 300 27.51 -12.97 19.85
CA LEU A 300 27.54 -14.24 19.12
C LEU A 300 26.62 -15.31 19.73
N ASP A 301 26.07 -15.07 20.92
CA ASP A 301 25.11 -15.96 21.59
C ASP A 301 23.87 -15.16 21.98
N ALA A 302 23.11 -14.80 20.96
CA ALA A 302 21.83 -14.11 21.07
C ALA A 302 20.86 -14.68 20.04
N VAL A 303 19.57 -14.64 20.36
CA VAL A 303 18.48 -15.12 19.50
C VAL A 303 17.35 -14.11 19.59
N SER A 304 16.76 -13.76 18.44
CA SER A 304 15.55 -12.95 18.36
C SER A 304 14.39 -13.72 17.72
N THR A 305 13.17 -13.29 17.99
CA THR A 305 11.90 -13.77 17.41
C THR A 305 10.87 -12.67 17.59
N PHE A 306 9.78 -12.70 16.82
CA PHE A 306 8.68 -11.77 17.03
C PHE A 306 7.57 -12.42 17.87
N SER A 307 6.92 -11.65 18.73
CA SER A 307 5.70 -12.14 19.36
C SER A 307 4.62 -12.43 18.30
N GLY A 308 3.89 -13.53 18.45
CA GLY A 308 2.92 -13.97 17.45
C GLY A 308 3.52 -14.73 16.26
N THR A 309 4.77 -15.20 16.33
CA THR A 309 5.51 -15.99 15.32
C THR A 309 4.70 -16.88 14.37
N PHE A 310 3.69 -17.57 14.87
CA PHE A 310 2.89 -18.51 14.09
C PHE A 310 1.45 -18.03 13.86
N THR A 311 1.19 -16.73 13.88
CA THR A 311 -0.09 -16.15 13.46
C THR A 311 0.08 -14.74 12.87
N ASP A 312 -0.85 -14.37 12.00
CA ASP A 312 -1.01 -13.00 11.48
C ASP A 312 -2.16 -12.28 12.17
N GLY A 313 -2.93 -13.03 12.95
CA GLY A 313 -4.06 -12.51 13.68
C GLY A 313 -3.60 -11.60 14.80
N THR A 314 -4.38 -10.56 15.04
CA THR A 314 -4.31 -9.72 16.25
C THR A 314 -5.47 -10.04 17.20
N SER A 315 -6.38 -10.93 16.79
CA SER A 315 -7.56 -11.31 17.56
C SER A 315 -7.18 -11.96 18.88
N GLN A 316 -7.67 -11.41 19.99
CA GLN A 316 -7.50 -12.00 21.31
C GLN A 316 -8.18 -13.37 21.47
N ALA A 317 -8.94 -13.87 20.48
CA ALA A 317 -9.45 -15.24 20.46
C ALA A 317 -8.40 -16.26 19.97
N ASP A 318 -7.42 -15.82 19.18
CA ASP A 318 -6.35 -16.68 18.71
C ASP A 318 -5.33 -16.94 19.85
N PRO A 319 -5.05 -18.22 20.18
CA PRO A 319 -4.17 -18.56 21.27
C PRO A 319 -2.70 -18.24 20.99
N PHE A 320 -2.29 -17.98 19.75
CA PHE A 320 -0.90 -17.68 19.37
C PHE A 320 -0.55 -16.19 19.42
N VAL A 321 -1.55 -15.32 19.48
CA VAL A 321 -1.35 -13.86 19.61
C VAL A 321 -0.52 -13.52 20.83
N GLY A 322 0.51 -12.71 20.56
CA GLY A 322 1.50 -12.21 21.52
C GLY A 322 2.46 -13.25 22.12
N ARG A 323 2.40 -14.52 21.73
CA ARG A 323 3.32 -15.54 22.26
C ARG A 323 4.65 -15.51 21.53
N PHE A 324 5.75 -15.74 22.25
CA PHE A 324 7.07 -15.92 21.66
C PHE A 324 7.76 -17.18 22.21
N THR A 325 8.71 -17.73 21.47
CA THR A 325 9.56 -18.84 21.92
C THR A 325 10.95 -18.75 21.30
N LEU A 326 11.96 -18.62 22.15
CA LEU A 326 13.37 -18.53 21.78
C LEU A 326 14.05 -19.86 22.07
N ASN A 327 14.44 -20.59 21.02
CA ASN A 327 15.16 -21.87 21.09
C ASN A 327 16.67 -21.67 20.88
N ASN A 328 17.44 -22.77 20.89
CA ASN A 328 18.88 -22.79 20.63
C ASN A 328 19.75 -22.04 21.67
N LEU A 329 19.22 -21.77 22.86
CA LEU A 329 19.98 -21.06 23.89
C LEU A 329 21.00 -22.00 24.55
N THR A 330 22.19 -21.47 24.88
CA THR A 330 23.27 -22.20 25.56
C THR A 330 22.86 -22.59 26.98
N PRO A 331 22.71 -23.90 27.30
CA PRO A 331 22.31 -24.31 28.64
C PRO A 331 23.33 -23.90 29.71
N GLY A 332 22.84 -23.27 30.78
CA GLY A 332 23.67 -22.84 31.92
C GLY A 332 24.39 -21.50 31.74
N ALA A 333 24.19 -20.80 30.63
CA ALA A 333 24.60 -19.39 30.49
C ALA A 333 23.55 -18.45 31.09
N ASP A 334 23.98 -17.23 31.46
CA ASP A 334 23.10 -16.17 31.97
C ASP A 334 22.61 -15.32 30.80
N TYR A 335 21.29 -15.26 30.59
CA TYR A 335 20.64 -14.43 29.57
C TYR A 335 19.84 -13.29 30.21
N VAL A 336 19.81 -12.17 29.51
CA VAL A 336 18.73 -11.17 29.65
C VAL A 336 17.71 -11.36 28.53
N LEU A 337 16.47 -10.97 28.78
CA LEU A 337 15.36 -11.01 27.83
C LEU A 337 14.75 -9.61 27.77
N PHE A 338 14.50 -9.08 26.58
CA PHE A 338 13.95 -7.74 26.41
C PHE A 338 13.20 -7.60 25.09
N VAL A 339 12.38 -6.55 25.01
CA VAL A 339 11.75 -6.09 23.76
C VAL A 339 12.56 -4.95 23.17
N ASP A 340 12.64 -4.91 21.84
CA ASP A 340 13.45 -3.96 21.08
C ASP A 340 12.58 -3.35 19.98
N GLN A 341 12.67 -2.03 19.75
CA GLN A 341 11.91 -1.42 18.67
C GLN A 341 12.58 -1.74 17.35
N VAL A 342 11.78 -2.20 16.39
CA VAL A 342 12.25 -2.29 15.01
C VAL A 342 12.18 -0.88 14.41
N THR A 343 13.35 -0.33 14.08
CA THR A 343 13.50 1.00 13.46
C THR A 343 13.39 0.98 11.93
N ALA A 344 13.07 -0.18 11.39
CA ALA A 344 12.97 -0.45 9.97
C ALA A 344 11.69 0.09 9.33
N ASN A 345 11.78 0.45 8.04
CA ASN A 345 10.60 0.85 7.29
C ASN A 345 9.57 -0.30 7.19
N PRO A 346 8.26 0.02 7.13
CA PRO A 346 7.21 -0.96 6.90
C PRO A 346 7.48 -1.85 5.68
N GLY A 347 7.06 -3.12 5.73
CA GLY A 347 7.19 -4.05 4.61
C GLY A 347 8.56 -4.69 4.44
N ARG A 348 9.46 -4.58 5.43
CA ARG A 348 10.74 -5.32 5.49
C ARG A 348 10.66 -6.64 6.24
N PHE A 349 9.55 -6.86 6.93
CA PHE A 349 9.31 -7.93 7.88
C PHE A 349 7.95 -8.64 7.57
N SER A 350 7.78 -9.91 7.97
CA SER A 350 6.81 -10.88 7.41
C SER A 350 5.58 -10.91 8.28
N ASN A 351 5.82 -10.79 9.58
CA ASN A 351 4.86 -10.42 10.58
C ASN A 351 4.63 -8.92 10.41
N PRO A 352 3.38 -8.44 10.52
CA PRO A 352 3.13 -7.05 10.85
C PRO A 352 3.95 -6.70 12.10
N ILE A 353 4.91 -5.79 11.93
CA ILE A 353 5.73 -5.32 13.03
C ILE A 353 4.90 -4.31 13.81
N LEU A 354 4.90 -4.46 15.13
CA LEU A 354 4.34 -3.45 16.01
C LEU A 354 5.40 -2.36 16.18
N SER A 355 5.37 -1.35 15.31
CA SER A 355 6.25 -0.19 15.38
C SER A 355 5.45 1.11 15.19
N PRO A 356 5.69 2.14 16.02
CA PRO A 356 6.54 2.08 17.22
C PRO A 356 5.91 1.21 18.32
N LEU A 357 6.70 0.86 19.33
CA LEU A 357 6.19 0.09 20.47
C LEU A 357 5.18 0.93 21.28
N PRO A 358 4.14 0.31 21.89
CA PRO A 358 3.12 1.04 22.66
C PRO A 358 3.64 1.60 24.00
N GLY A 359 4.86 1.25 24.37
CA GLY A 359 5.58 1.68 25.56
C GLY A 359 7.09 1.73 25.26
N PRO A 360 7.92 2.09 26.26
CA PRO A 360 9.37 2.06 26.10
C PRO A 360 9.86 0.63 25.83
N GLU A 361 11.04 0.50 25.23
CA GLU A 361 11.79 -0.75 25.27
C GLU A 361 12.10 -1.11 26.73
N GLU A 362 12.03 -2.40 27.05
CA GLU A 362 12.21 -2.85 28.43
C GLU A 362 12.72 -4.28 28.57
N TYR A 363 13.41 -4.51 29.68
CA TYR A 363 13.83 -5.83 30.11
C TYR A 363 12.72 -6.56 30.82
N TRP A 364 12.61 -7.86 30.53
CA TRP A 364 11.92 -8.77 31.42
C TRP A 364 12.61 -8.82 32.79
N ASN A 365 11.82 -8.75 33.86
CA ASN A 365 12.28 -9.03 35.21
C ASN A 365 11.22 -9.77 36.06
N ALA A 366 11.63 -10.24 37.23
CA ALA A 366 10.77 -11.03 38.11
C ALA A 366 9.66 -10.25 38.83
N ASP A 367 9.68 -8.91 38.74
CA ASP A 367 8.70 -8.03 39.37
C ASP A 367 7.56 -7.60 38.40
N GLU A 368 7.58 -8.06 37.14
CA GLU A 368 6.50 -7.93 36.15
C GLU A 368 5.12 -8.28 36.76
N ASP A 369 4.25 -7.26 36.90
CA ASP A 369 2.91 -7.40 37.47
C ASP A 369 1.83 -6.61 36.70
N ASN A 370 0.55 -6.78 37.05
CA ASN A 370 -0.56 -6.10 36.34
C ASN A 370 -0.81 -4.65 36.84
N SER A 371 0.17 -3.99 37.44
CA SER A 371 0.13 -2.56 37.75
C SER A 371 0.68 -1.75 36.58
N ASN A 372 0.59 -0.42 36.64
CA ASN A 372 1.09 0.46 35.59
C ASN A 372 1.73 1.72 36.23
N PRO A 373 3.05 1.93 36.07
CA PRO A 373 3.99 1.03 35.38
C PRO A 373 4.10 -0.34 36.09
N PRO A 374 4.10 -1.48 35.37
CA PRO A 374 4.39 -2.81 35.95
C PRO A 374 5.69 -2.85 36.74
N ASP A 375 6.75 -2.20 36.23
CA ASP A 375 8.10 -2.24 36.79
C ASP A 375 8.93 -1.00 36.39
N ALA A 376 10.26 -1.10 36.46
CA ALA A 376 11.17 -0.11 35.87
C ALA A 376 11.78 -0.71 34.59
N PRO A 377 11.71 -0.02 33.43
CA PRO A 377 12.11 -0.58 32.12
C PRO A 377 13.53 -1.18 32.05
N LEU A 378 14.45 -0.67 32.89
CA LEU A 378 15.86 -1.04 32.89
C LEU A 378 16.24 -2.10 33.93
N ASP A 379 15.31 -2.52 34.79
CA ASP A 379 15.55 -3.59 35.74
C ASP A 379 15.48 -4.94 35.01
N ALA A 380 16.53 -5.75 35.10
CA ALA A 380 16.63 -7.04 34.42
C ALA A 380 16.83 -8.20 35.40
N THR A 381 16.11 -9.31 35.20
CA THR A 381 16.38 -10.57 35.93
C THR A 381 17.02 -11.60 35.02
N LEU A 382 18.17 -12.15 35.45
CA LEU A 382 18.89 -13.16 34.67
C LEU A 382 18.11 -14.47 34.57
N ILE A 383 18.01 -14.99 33.35
CA ILE A 383 17.43 -16.30 33.05
C ILE A 383 18.57 -17.28 32.76
N VAL A 384 18.51 -18.47 33.35
CA VAL A 384 19.48 -19.55 33.10
C VAL A 384 18.77 -20.71 32.40
N PRO A 385 18.82 -20.79 31.05
CA PRO A 385 18.18 -21.85 30.30
C PRO A 385 18.73 -23.23 30.67
N VAL A 386 17.85 -24.23 30.75
CA VAL A 386 18.21 -25.62 31.06
C VAL A 386 17.89 -26.50 29.87
N ALA A 387 18.84 -27.36 29.49
CA ALA A 387 18.69 -28.28 28.37
C ALA A 387 17.42 -29.15 28.50
N GLY A 388 16.54 -29.10 27.50
CA GLY A 388 15.31 -29.90 27.49
C GLY A 388 14.26 -29.51 28.52
N SER A 389 14.40 -28.36 29.19
CA SER A 389 13.45 -27.85 30.17
C SER A 389 13.20 -26.36 29.94
N PRO A 390 12.17 -26.00 29.15
CA PRO A 390 11.86 -24.62 28.82
C PRO A 390 11.61 -23.74 30.06
N ALA A 391 12.16 -22.52 30.04
CA ALA A 391 11.84 -21.45 30.97
C ALA A 391 10.57 -20.73 30.45
N THR A 392 9.42 -21.06 31.03
CA THR A 392 8.10 -20.58 30.59
C THR A 392 7.55 -19.49 31.50
N GLY A 393 6.70 -18.61 30.96
CA GLY A 393 6.02 -17.56 31.73
C GLY A 393 6.93 -16.35 31.98
N MET A 394 7.86 -16.11 31.06
CA MET A 394 8.67 -14.90 31.02
C MET A 394 7.88 -13.83 30.26
N ASP A 395 6.72 -13.46 30.78
CA ASP A 395 5.81 -12.52 30.14
C ASP A 395 6.32 -11.09 30.35
N ILE A 396 6.22 -10.23 29.32
CA ILE A 396 6.57 -8.80 29.40
C ILE A 396 5.29 -7.98 29.25
N ILE A 397 5.06 -7.03 30.16
CA ILE A 397 3.91 -6.13 30.14
C ILE A 397 4.41 -4.72 29.83
N PHE A 398 3.94 -4.11 28.73
CA PHE A 398 4.43 -2.79 28.35
C PHE A 398 4.14 -1.71 29.39
N ASN A 399 5.15 -0.89 29.70
CA ASN A 399 4.97 0.32 30.48
C ASN A 399 4.18 1.39 29.67
N GLN A 400 3.07 1.94 30.22
CA GLN A 400 2.38 3.06 29.55
C GLN A 400 3.12 4.39 29.78
N PRO A 401 3.27 5.25 28.77
CA PRO A 401 3.79 6.60 28.97
C PRO A 401 2.99 7.37 30.05
N GLY A 402 3.69 8.02 30.98
CA GLY A 402 3.06 8.83 32.04
C GLY A 402 2.45 10.13 31.50
N GLN A 403 1.39 10.64 32.14
CA GLN A 403 0.83 11.95 31.77
C GLN A 403 1.87 13.06 31.93
N GLY A 404 2.06 13.87 30.90
CA GLY A 404 3.06 14.93 30.84
C GLY A 404 4.50 14.48 30.58
N GLU A 405 4.76 13.18 30.43
CA GLU A 405 6.04 12.68 29.92
C GLU A 405 6.04 12.75 28.38
N PRO A 406 7.21 12.92 27.74
CA PRO A 406 7.35 12.82 26.29
C PRO A 406 6.81 11.49 25.76
N LEU A 407 5.99 11.56 24.72
CA LEU A 407 5.52 10.38 24.01
C LEU A 407 6.57 9.92 22.99
N PRO A 408 6.76 8.60 22.81
CA PRO A 408 7.75 8.03 21.90
C PRO A 408 7.24 8.03 20.44
N VAL A 409 6.77 9.18 19.96
CA VAL A 409 6.19 9.31 18.61
C VAL A 409 7.25 9.57 17.54
N GLY A 410 8.50 9.89 17.88
CA GLY A 410 9.55 10.03 16.87
C GLY A 410 9.31 11.16 15.87
N ASP A 411 9.56 10.90 14.59
CA ASP A 411 9.33 11.81 13.45
C ASP A 411 7.96 11.56 12.81
N ASP A 412 7.76 10.33 12.33
CA ASP A 412 6.52 9.87 11.67
C ASP A 412 5.78 8.78 12.48
N GLY A 413 6.15 8.63 13.74
CA GLY A 413 5.58 7.60 14.61
C GLY A 413 4.33 8.08 15.32
N PHE A 414 3.76 7.16 16.10
CA PHE A 414 2.47 7.35 16.74
C PHE A 414 2.37 6.54 18.03
N VAL A 415 1.45 6.87 18.92
CA VAL A 415 1.21 6.05 20.12
C VAL A 415 -0.28 5.96 20.41
N GLU A 416 -0.76 4.74 20.68
CA GLU A 416 -2.12 4.52 21.13
C GLU A 416 -2.21 4.74 22.64
N LEU A 417 -3.16 5.57 23.08
CA LEU A 417 -3.43 5.78 24.50
C LEU A 417 -4.89 5.54 24.84
N PRO A 418 -5.19 4.94 26.01
CA PRO A 418 -6.56 4.79 26.47
C PRO A 418 -7.16 6.15 26.83
N LEU A 419 -8.37 6.43 26.34
CA LEU A 419 -9.10 7.67 26.66
C LEU A 419 -9.60 7.70 28.12
N GLY A 420 -9.75 6.53 28.75
CA GLY A 420 -10.35 6.38 30.08
C GLY A 420 -11.88 6.56 30.11
N PHE A 421 -12.50 6.70 28.94
CA PHE A 421 -13.94 6.73 28.71
C PHE A 421 -14.25 6.35 27.26
N THR A 422 -15.47 5.90 26.99
CA THR A 422 -15.97 5.74 25.62
C THR A 422 -16.24 7.11 24.99
N TYR A 423 -15.66 7.37 23.82
CA TYR A 423 -15.83 8.57 23.02
C TYR A 423 -16.46 8.20 21.68
N ASP A 424 -17.56 8.86 21.36
CA ASP A 424 -18.31 8.67 20.12
C ASP A 424 -17.80 9.66 19.08
N MET A 425 -17.29 9.14 17.97
CA MET A 425 -16.87 9.91 16.80
C MET A 425 -17.52 9.26 15.58
N CYS A 426 -18.30 10.07 14.84
CA CYS A 426 -18.97 9.69 13.60
C CYS A 426 -19.89 8.47 13.71
N GLY A 427 -20.52 8.26 14.87
CA GLY A 427 -21.40 7.12 15.14
C GLY A 427 -20.69 5.88 15.68
N THR A 428 -19.36 5.90 15.77
CA THR A 428 -18.54 4.80 16.30
C THR A 428 -18.01 5.12 17.69
N ASP A 429 -18.10 4.14 18.60
CA ASP A 429 -17.61 4.24 19.98
C ASP A 429 -16.15 3.78 20.08
N TYR A 430 -15.25 4.68 20.50
CA TYR A 430 -13.83 4.40 20.72
C TYR A 430 -13.46 4.46 22.20
N THR A 431 -12.50 3.64 22.62
CA THR A 431 -11.96 3.64 24.01
C THR A 431 -10.49 4.07 24.11
N SER A 432 -9.85 4.23 22.96
CA SER A 432 -8.46 4.66 22.77
C SER A 432 -8.40 5.67 21.62
N VAL A 433 -7.25 6.32 21.50
CA VAL A 433 -6.93 7.27 20.43
C VAL A 433 -5.45 7.15 20.09
N TRP A 434 -5.11 7.30 18.81
CA TRP A 434 -3.73 7.42 18.37
C TRP A 434 -3.31 8.88 18.38
N ILE A 435 -2.17 9.17 19.00
CA ILE A 435 -1.49 10.46 18.91
C ILE A 435 -0.34 10.30 17.93
N ASN A 436 -0.39 11.05 16.83
CA ASN A 436 0.57 10.95 15.74
C ASN A 436 1.58 12.10 15.82
N ALA A 437 2.84 11.86 15.48
CA ALA A 437 3.89 12.88 15.54
C ALA A 437 3.54 14.10 14.66
N ASN A 438 3.00 13.83 13.47
CA ASN A 438 2.51 14.75 12.44
C ASN A 438 1.19 15.47 12.82
N GLY A 439 1.05 15.80 14.10
CA GLY A 439 0.13 16.83 14.59
C GLY A 439 -1.37 16.56 14.52
N ASN A 440 -1.74 15.28 14.43
CA ASN A 440 -3.13 14.86 14.35
C ASN A 440 -3.46 13.72 15.34
N LEU A 441 -4.75 13.50 15.58
CA LEU A 441 -5.30 12.33 16.27
C LEU A 441 -6.10 11.48 15.30
N THR A 442 -5.93 10.16 15.35
CA THR A 442 -6.74 9.21 14.58
C THR A 442 -7.42 8.18 15.47
N PHE A 443 -8.49 7.58 14.93
CA PHE A 443 -9.32 6.60 15.64
C PHE A 443 -9.43 5.30 14.85
N GLY A 444 -9.29 4.16 15.52
CA GLY A 444 -9.31 2.84 14.89
C GLY A 444 -7.95 2.37 14.38
N SER A 445 -7.21 3.23 13.68
CA SER A 445 -5.86 2.98 13.16
C SER A 445 -4.91 4.17 13.40
N PRO A 446 -3.60 3.92 13.51
CA PRO A 446 -2.59 4.97 13.54
C PRO A 446 -2.43 5.64 12.19
N ASP A 447 -1.69 6.75 12.18
CA ASP A 447 -1.31 7.46 10.97
C ASP A 447 0.08 8.05 11.12
N GLY A 448 1.00 7.63 10.25
CA GLY A 448 2.37 8.14 10.21
C GLY A 448 2.64 9.00 8.98
N ASP A 449 1.63 9.32 8.19
CA ASP A 449 1.86 10.10 6.97
C ASP A 449 2.26 11.53 7.34
N PHE A 450 3.34 12.00 6.71
CA PHE A 450 3.91 13.33 6.88
C PHE A 450 3.36 14.32 5.86
N SER A 451 2.81 13.83 4.74
CA SER A 451 2.32 14.68 3.66
C SER A 451 0.81 14.86 3.80
N GLU A 452 0.37 16.07 4.14
CA GLU A 452 -1.06 16.34 4.22
C GLU A 452 -1.75 16.29 2.84
N SER A 453 -2.93 15.66 2.81
CA SER A 453 -3.76 15.56 1.61
C SER A 453 -5.23 15.69 1.98
N VAL A 454 -5.98 16.50 1.23
CA VAL A 454 -7.44 16.59 1.41
C VAL A 454 -8.10 15.25 1.07
N GLY A 455 -7.59 14.55 0.06
CA GLY A 455 -8.09 13.23 -0.35
C GLY A 455 -8.02 12.23 0.79
N GLU A 456 -6.86 12.09 1.42
CA GLU A 456 -6.63 11.21 2.58
C GLU A 456 -7.38 11.68 3.83
N PHE A 457 -7.40 12.99 4.08
CA PHE A 457 -8.15 13.56 5.21
C PHE A 457 -9.64 13.21 5.15
N LEU A 458 -10.21 13.14 3.95
CA LEU A 458 -11.60 12.76 3.74
C LEU A 458 -11.77 11.26 3.58
N GLY A 459 -10.82 10.57 2.95
CA GLY A 459 -10.91 9.18 2.51
C GLY A 459 -10.45 8.13 3.53
N ASP A 460 -9.60 8.48 4.49
CA ASP A 460 -9.01 7.49 5.42
C ASP A 460 -9.82 7.34 6.72
N GLN A 461 -9.17 6.86 7.80
CA GLN A 461 -9.75 6.80 9.14
C GLN A 461 -10.21 8.17 9.68
N PRO A 462 -11.17 8.19 10.63
CA PRO A 462 -11.57 9.43 11.29
C PRO A 462 -10.37 10.15 11.93
N ARG A 463 -10.17 11.42 11.56
CA ARG A 463 -9.00 12.23 11.93
C ARG A 463 -9.41 13.58 12.54
N ILE A 464 -8.68 14.00 13.57
CA ILE A 464 -8.69 15.37 14.12
C ILE A 464 -7.29 15.94 13.90
N ALA A 465 -7.13 16.74 12.85
CA ALA A 465 -5.89 17.44 12.57
C ALA A 465 -5.85 18.76 13.36
N GLY A 466 -4.89 18.87 14.27
CA GLY A 466 -4.57 20.17 14.87
C GLY A 466 -3.72 20.96 13.90
N LEU A 467 -2.62 20.37 13.45
CA LEU A 467 -1.77 20.85 12.36
C LEU A 467 -1.14 19.60 11.75
N TRP A 468 -1.76 19.05 10.71
CA TRP A 468 -1.20 17.92 9.99
C TRP A 468 -0.23 18.44 8.93
N ASP A 469 1.04 18.06 9.12
CA ASP A 469 2.24 18.47 8.40
C ASP A 469 3.39 17.56 8.88
N ASP A 470 4.56 17.64 8.24
CA ASP A 470 5.79 16.89 8.52
C ASP A 470 6.48 17.39 9.80
N LEU A 471 5.86 17.12 10.97
CA LEU A 471 6.33 17.57 12.27
C LEU A 471 7.31 16.57 12.89
N ASN A 472 8.46 17.06 13.36
CA ASN A 472 9.54 16.23 13.88
C ASN A 472 9.82 16.46 15.38
N PRO A 473 9.09 15.78 16.30
CA PRO A 473 9.39 15.77 17.73
C PRO A 473 10.81 15.30 18.09
N SER A 474 11.47 14.50 17.24
CA SER A 474 12.86 14.04 17.46
C SER A 474 13.88 15.17 17.26
N ALA A 475 13.57 16.15 16.42
CA ALA A 475 14.41 17.31 16.15
C ALA A 475 14.25 18.44 17.19
N GLY A 476 13.13 18.46 17.91
CA GLY A 476 12.87 19.44 18.98
C GLY A 476 11.44 19.43 19.49
N GLY A 477 11.18 20.20 20.55
CA GLY A 477 9.86 20.24 21.18
C GLY A 477 9.51 18.98 21.96
N VAL A 478 8.22 18.77 22.20
CA VAL A 478 7.70 17.56 22.85
C VAL A 478 6.23 17.33 22.51
N VAL A 479 5.85 16.07 22.36
CA VAL A 479 4.44 15.63 22.34
C VAL A 479 4.11 14.97 23.68
N THR A 480 3.03 15.42 24.32
CA THR A 480 2.58 14.90 25.63
C THR A 480 1.07 14.73 25.67
N TYR A 481 0.55 14.07 26.71
CA TYR A 481 -0.88 13.98 26.96
C TYR A 481 -1.24 14.21 28.43
N TYR A 482 -2.50 14.59 28.63
CA TYR A 482 -3.15 14.70 29.93
C TYR A 482 -4.57 14.15 29.85
N ALA A 483 -5.03 13.50 30.91
CA ALA A 483 -6.37 12.92 30.94
C ALA A 483 -7.03 13.06 32.31
N GLY A 484 -8.34 13.31 32.28
CA GLY A 484 -9.22 13.30 33.44
C GLY A 484 -10.46 12.45 33.19
N LYS A 485 -11.30 12.28 34.21
CA LYS A 485 -12.51 11.43 34.13
C LYS A 485 -13.48 11.75 32.97
N ASN A 486 -13.45 12.99 32.47
CA ASN A 486 -14.39 13.50 31.47
C ASN A 486 -13.69 14.20 30.28
N TRP A 487 -12.37 14.13 30.17
CA TRP A 487 -11.63 14.79 29.10
C TRP A 487 -10.28 14.12 28.86
N PHE A 488 -9.80 14.23 27.62
CA PHE A 488 -8.48 13.81 27.18
C PHE A 488 -7.85 14.96 26.38
N GLN A 489 -6.56 15.22 26.53
CA GLN A 489 -5.85 16.27 25.82
C GLN A 489 -4.49 15.76 25.33
N ALA A 490 -4.24 15.91 24.03
CA ALA A 490 -2.91 15.77 23.43
C ALA A 490 -2.31 17.17 23.20
N VAL A 491 -1.00 17.30 23.40
CA VAL A 491 -0.28 18.58 23.33
C VAL A 491 0.99 18.40 22.53
N TRP A 492 1.15 19.20 21.49
CA TRP A 492 2.41 19.43 20.78
C TRP A 492 2.93 20.77 21.29
N ASP A 493 4.13 20.80 21.88
CA ASP A 493 4.75 22.02 22.38
C ASP A 493 6.11 22.25 21.73
N SER A 494 6.18 23.31 20.93
CA SER A 494 7.38 23.80 20.25
C SER A 494 8.02 22.76 19.33
N VAL A 495 7.19 21.94 18.66
CA VAL A 495 7.61 20.89 17.75
C VAL A 495 7.95 21.52 16.39
N PRO A 496 9.18 21.38 15.87
CA PRO A 496 9.55 21.90 14.55
C PRO A 496 9.02 21.01 13.42
N GLU A 497 9.00 21.53 12.21
CA GLU A 497 8.90 20.72 10.99
C GLU A 497 10.22 19.96 10.73
N PHE A 498 10.16 18.91 9.92
CA PHE A 498 11.31 18.19 9.40
C PHE A 498 12.33 19.15 8.77
N PHE A 499 13.63 18.84 8.91
CA PHE A 499 14.76 19.78 8.82
C PHE A 499 14.93 20.78 9.98
N SER A 500 14.22 20.59 11.09
CA SER A 500 14.36 21.41 12.32
C SER A 500 14.02 22.89 12.09
N THR A 501 13.03 23.15 11.25
CA THR A 501 12.52 24.49 10.94
C THR A 501 11.31 24.82 11.79
N GLY A 502 11.18 26.09 12.18
CA GLY A 502 10.00 26.52 12.94
C GLY A 502 9.91 26.00 14.37
N SER A 503 8.72 26.13 14.95
CA SER A 503 8.30 25.71 16.28
C SER A 503 6.78 25.88 16.37
N ASN A 504 6.07 24.76 16.35
CA ASN A 504 4.61 24.71 16.37
C ASN A 504 4.11 24.21 17.73
N SER A 505 3.19 24.96 18.35
CA SER A 505 2.55 24.59 19.62
C SER A 505 1.03 24.63 19.49
N PHE A 506 0.36 23.52 19.81
CA PHE A 506 -1.11 23.44 19.87
C PHE A 506 -1.55 22.27 20.75
N SER A 507 -2.85 22.21 21.06
CA SER A 507 -3.42 21.07 21.77
C SER A 507 -4.82 20.72 21.28
N ILE A 508 -5.15 19.43 21.33
CA ILE A 508 -6.46 18.90 20.96
C ILE A 508 -7.10 18.32 22.21
N THR A 509 -8.28 18.81 22.59
CA THR A 509 -9.02 18.36 23.77
C THR A 509 -10.34 17.69 23.39
N LEU A 510 -10.51 16.43 23.78
CA LEU A 510 -11.74 15.64 23.66
C LEU A 510 -12.55 15.69 24.95
N LYS A 511 -13.85 15.98 24.87
CA LYS A 511 -14.74 16.10 26.05
C LYS A 511 -15.83 15.05 26.07
N ARG A 512 -15.77 14.12 27.04
CA ARG A 512 -16.68 12.96 27.16
C ARG A 512 -18.17 13.28 27.05
N SER A 513 -18.69 14.17 27.91
CA SER A 513 -20.16 14.33 28.06
C SER A 513 -20.81 15.18 26.98
N SER A 514 -20.03 16.04 26.32
CA SER A 514 -20.54 16.94 25.27
C SER A 514 -20.10 16.52 23.87
N ARG A 515 -19.19 15.54 23.77
CA ARG A 515 -18.49 15.13 22.55
C ARG A 515 -17.76 16.31 21.88
N HIS A 516 -17.44 17.37 22.63
CA HIS A 516 -16.81 18.54 22.05
C HIS A 516 -15.34 18.25 21.78
N ILE A 517 -14.86 18.79 20.67
CA ILE A 517 -13.46 18.87 20.29
C ILE A 517 -13.08 20.33 20.35
N ASP A 518 -12.04 20.66 21.10
CA ASP A 518 -11.50 22.01 21.17
C ASP A 518 -10.01 21.94 20.77
N VAL A 519 -9.60 22.72 19.76
CA VAL A 519 -8.22 22.86 19.31
C VAL A 519 -7.71 24.24 19.69
N GLU A 520 -6.70 24.29 20.55
CA GLU A 520 -6.10 25.54 21.05
C GLU A 520 -4.72 25.72 20.42
N TYR A 521 -4.55 26.77 19.62
CA TYR A 521 -3.29 27.09 18.96
C TYR A 521 -2.47 28.06 19.80
N GLY A 522 -1.21 27.70 20.01
CA GLY A 522 -0.16 28.56 20.54
C GLY A 522 0.53 29.30 19.41
N GLY A 523 1.87 29.33 19.43
CA GLY A 523 2.65 29.84 18.31
C GLY A 523 2.73 28.80 17.20
N ILE A 524 2.40 29.19 15.98
CA ILE A 524 2.48 28.34 14.78
C ILE A 524 3.39 29.05 13.78
N THR A 525 4.43 28.36 13.34
CA THR A 525 5.37 28.86 12.33
C THR A 525 5.29 28.14 11.01
N ALA A 526 4.61 26.98 10.98
CA ALA A 526 4.36 26.20 9.78
C ALA A 526 3.79 27.09 8.68
N GLY A 527 4.39 26.97 7.50
CA GLY A 527 3.94 27.71 6.32
C GLY A 527 2.62 27.16 5.84
N ASP A 528 2.52 25.85 5.75
CA ASP A 528 1.45 25.04 5.19
C ASP A 528 0.94 24.03 6.23
N GLY A 529 0.05 23.15 5.79
CA GLY A 529 -0.56 22.11 6.60
C GLY A 529 -2.09 22.10 6.53
N LEU A 530 -2.66 21.09 7.18
CA LEU A 530 -4.09 20.86 7.25
C LEU A 530 -4.58 20.89 8.71
N ALA A 531 -5.63 21.66 8.98
CA ALA A 531 -6.30 21.69 10.28
C ALA A 531 -7.78 21.37 10.14
N GLY A 532 -8.35 20.55 11.03
CA GLY A 532 -9.78 20.23 10.94
C GLY A 532 -10.23 18.98 11.68
N VAL A 533 -11.49 18.63 11.46
CA VAL A 533 -12.06 17.35 11.87
C VAL A 533 -12.71 16.69 10.66
N SER A 534 -12.42 15.42 10.44
CA SER A 534 -13.05 14.56 9.43
C SER A 534 -13.56 13.27 10.06
N CYS A 535 -14.64 12.75 9.47
CA CYS A 535 -15.21 11.47 9.82
C CYS A 535 -14.64 10.29 9.03
N GLY A 536 -13.73 10.54 8.09
CA GLY A 536 -13.11 9.48 7.29
C GLY A 536 -14.00 8.93 6.17
N GLY A 537 -13.41 8.10 5.29
CA GLY A 537 -14.00 7.71 4.01
C GLY A 537 -15.28 6.90 4.13
N ALA A 538 -15.46 6.16 5.22
CA ALA A 538 -16.72 5.48 5.54
C ALA A 538 -17.91 6.45 5.63
N ILE A 539 -17.69 7.75 5.89
CA ILE A 539 -18.76 8.73 6.19
C ILE A 539 -18.66 10.01 5.33
N THR A 540 -17.48 10.44 4.92
CA THR A 540 -17.34 11.58 4.01
C THR A 540 -17.73 11.19 2.57
N SER A 541 -17.98 12.18 1.73
CA SER A 541 -18.14 11.96 0.28
C SER A 541 -16.82 12.01 -0.48
N GLY A 542 -15.74 12.48 0.14
CA GLY A 542 -14.51 12.88 -0.56
C GLY A 542 -14.61 14.25 -1.27
N PHE A 543 -15.77 14.90 -1.29
CA PHE A 543 -16.03 16.17 -1.99
C PHE A 543 -16.36 17.34 -1.04
N GLU A 544 -16.12 17.16 0.25
CA GLU A 544 -16.29 18.21 1.26
C GLU A 544 -15.36 19.39 0.98
N SER A 545 -15.92 20.60 0.94
CA SER A 545 -15.17 21.81 0.66
C SER A 545 -14.47 22.35 1.92
N GLU A 546 -13.27 22.88 1.74
CA GLU A 546 -12.54 23.61 2.80
C GLU A 546 -13.29 24.88 3.25
N GLU A 547 -12.95 25.36 4.44
CA GLU A 547 -13.37 26.66 4.95
C GLU A 547 -12.26 27.30 5.80
N ASP A 548 -12.21 28.63 5.80
CA ASP A 548 -11.33 29.42 6.68
C ASP A 548 -11.77 29.25 8.16
N LEU A 549 -10.96 28.49 8.92
CA LEU A 549 -11.22 28.18 10.32
C LEU A 549 -10.85 29.36 11.22
N GLY A 550 -9.80 30.12 10.91
CA GLY A 550 -9.39 31.29 11.69
C GLY A 550 -10.43 32.41 11.70
N ALA A 551 -11.04 32.71 10.54
CA ALA A 551 -12.16 33.66 10.45
C ALA A 551 -13.43 33.14 11.15
N SER A 552 -13.55 31.82 11.29
CA SER A 552 -14.64 31.17 12.01
C SER A 552 -14.41 31.16 13.52
N ALA A 553 -13.16 31.20 13.99
CA ALA A 553 -12.81 31.19 15.40
C ALA A 553 -13.24 32.48 16.16
N PRO A 554 -13.59 32.38 17.46
CA PRO A 554 -13.75 31.18 18.27
C PRO A 554 -15.21 30.67 18.24
N LYS A 555 -15.94 30.78 17.12
CA LYS A 555 -17.30 30.24 17.06
C LYS A 555 -17.22 28.73 17.06
N ARG A 556 -18.21 28.09 17.69
CA ARG A 556 -18.31 26.63 17.68
C ARG A 556 -18.91 26.15 16.37
N LEU A 557 -18.08 25.48 15.56
CA LEU A 557 -18.46 24.80 14.32
C LEU A 557 -19.30 23.56 14.65
N THR A 558 -20.16 23.14 13.73
CA THR A 558 -21.10 22.03 13.98
C THR A 558 -20.83 20.88 13.02
N LEU A 559 -20.51 19.71 13.58
CA LEU A 559 -20.28 18.45 12.86
C LEU A 559 -21.53 17.54 12.87
N LYS A 560 -22.74 18.08 13.01
CA LYS A 560 -23.97 17.27 13.09
C LYS A 560 -24.53 16.82 11.74
N ARG A 561 -24.01 17.38 10.64
CA ARG A 561 -24.42 17.23 9.24
C ARG A 561 -23.29 17.66 8.30
N SER A 562 -22.07 17.58 8.79
CA SER A 562 -20.87 18.07 8.13
C SER A 562 -19.79 17.10 8.55
N PRO A 563 -19.60 16.01 7.78
CA PRO A 563 -18.72 14.92 8.17
C PRO A 563 -17.27 15.38 8.21
N ALA A 564 -16.91 16.42 7.45
CA ALA A 564 -15.67 17.14 7.60
C ALA A 564 -15.86 18.66 7.69
N ARG A 565 -14.96 19.31 8.44
CA ARG A 565 -14.80 20.78 8.54
C ARG A 565 -13.31 21.06 8.75
N PHE A 566 -12.66 21.60 7.73
CA PHE A 566 -11.21 21.72 7.69
C PHE A 566 -10.77 22.92 6.85
N GLU A 567 -9.51 23.26 7.00
CA GLU A 567 -8.76 24.24 6.25
C GLU A 567 -7.44 23.58 5.83
N HIS A 568 -7.17 23.56 4.53
CA HIS A 568 -5.86 23.24 3.99
C HIS A 568 -5.24 24.57 3.59
N PHE A 569 -4.16 24.97 4.25
CA PHE A 569 -3.61 26.31 4.12
C PHE A 569 -2.17 26.29 3.62
N SER A 570 -1.76 27.43 3.11
CA SER A 570 -0.42 27.72 2.62
C SER A 570 0.21 28.86 3.42
N SER A 571 1.47 29.19 3.09
CA SER A 571 2.20 30.28 3.78
C SER A 571 1.57 31.67 3.63
N PHE A 572 0.56 31.83 2.78
CA PHE A 572 -0.12 33.10 2.52
C PHE A 572 -1.39 33.31 3.35
N ASP A 573 -1.98 32.25 3.88
CA ASP A 573 -3.31 32.25 4.52
C ASP A 573 -3.36 31.59 5.90
N ASN A 574 -2.29 30.95 6.39
CA ASN A 574 -2.25 30.49 7.79
C ASN A 574 -2.49 31.65 8.79
N ASP A 575 -3.64 31.62 9.47
CA ASP A 575 -4.04 32.60 10.48
C ASP A 575 -4.44 31.96 11.84
N LEU A 576 -4.06 30.70 12.04
CA LEU A 576 -4.43 29.91 13.22
C LEU A 576 -3.63 30.26 14.49
N ASP A 577 -2.48 30.95 14.38
CA ASP A 577 -1.63 31.36 15.52
C ASP A 577 -2.44 32.10 16.60
N GLY A 578 -2.40 31.58 17.84
CA GLY A 578 -3.08 32.16 18.98
C GLY A 578 -4.60 32.07 18.94
N THR A 579 -5.17 31.31 18.00
CA THR A 579 -6.62 31.11 17.88
C THR A 579 -7.11 29.89 18.68
N THR A 580 -8.44 29.71 18.71
CA THR A 580 -9.04 28.51 19.29
C THR A 580 -10.21 28.11 18.42
N VAL A 581 -10.12 26.95 17.80
CA VAL A 581 -11.18 26.39 16.96
C VAL A 581 -11.97 25.40 17.80
N LEU A 582 -13.30 25.53 17.78
CA LEU A 582 -14.20 24.78 18.64
C LEU A 582 -15.18 24.01 17.78
N TYR A 583 -15.33 22.71 18.01
CA TYR A 583 -16.29 21.87 17.32
C TYR A 583 -17.34 21.34 18.30
N ASN A 584 -18.61 21.36 17.90
CA ASN A 584 -19.58 20.44 18.47
C ASN A 584 -19.19 19.04 17.98
N GLY A 585 -19.36 18.04 18.83
CA GLY A 585 -19.15 16.66 18.42
C GLY A 585 -19.98 16.25 17.21
N THR A 586 -19.56 15.14 16.64
CA THR A 586 -20.22 14.48 15.53
C THR A 586 -21.59 13.96 15.96
N THR A 587 -22.36 13.51 14.97
CA THR A 587 -23.58 12.73 15.19
C THR A 587 -23.41 11.37 14.54
N ASP A 588 -24.35 10.48 14.83
CA ASP A 588 -24.58 9.32 13.99
C ASP A 588 -25.03 9.84 12.61
N TYR A 589 -24.34 9.38 11.59
CA TYR A 589 -24.65 9.61 10.20
C TYR A 589 -25.32 8.33 9.73
N ASN A 590 -26.64 8.30 9.82
CA ASN A 590 -27.44 7.18 9.33
C ASN A 590 -28.20 7.65 8.10
N ASP A 591 -28.53 6.72 7.22
CA ASP A 591 -29.38 6.99 6.08
C ASP A 591 -30.74 7.60 6.50
N ASN A 592 -30.84 8.91 6.29
CA ASN A 592 -32.04 9.69 6.54
C ASN A 592 -32.42 10.49 5.30
N TRP A 593 -31.66 10.37 4.22
CA TRP A 593 -31.99 11.07 2.99
C TRP A 593 -33.07 10.31 2.28
N THR A 594 -32.86 9.02 2.01
CA THR A 594 -33.65 8.12 1.14
C THR A 594 -35.12 7.95 1.55
N ASP A 595 -35.49 8.46 2.72
CA ASP A 595 -36.79 8.28 3.38
C ASP A 595 -37.04 6.80 3.79
N GLU A 596 -35.98 6.13 4.26
CA GLU A 596 -35.98 4.76 4.81
C GLU A 596 -37.31 4.32 5.49
N PRO A 597 -37.87 3.13 5.13
CA PRO A 597 -37.25 2.07 4.32
C PRO A 597 -37.26 2.36 2.81
N ASN A 598 -36.15 2.18 2.08
CA ASN A 598 -36.07 2.06 0.61
C ASN A 598 -35.46 0.73 0.15
N ASP A 599 -35.47 -0.27 1.04
CA ASP A 599 -35.03 -1.67 0.87
C ASP A 599 -35.75 -2.51 -0.22
N SER A 600 -36.61 -1.90 -1.05
CA SER A 600 -37.38 -2.65 -2.04
C SER A 600 -37.84 -1.81 -3.22
N PHE A 601 -38.14 -2.46 -4.35
CA PHE A 601 -38.79 -1.81 -5.49
C PHE A 601 -40.07 -1.04 -5.14
N ALA A 602 -40.80 -1.44 -4.09
CA ALA A 602 -42.04 -0.77 -3.70
C ALA A 602 -41.80 0.54 -2.95
N ASP A 603 -40.63 0.65 -2.31
CA ASP A 603 -40.23 1.76 -1.47
C ASP A 603 -39.11 2.60 -2.12
N ALA A 604 -38.72 2.24 -3.35
CA ALA A 604 -37.66 2.89 -4.11
C ALA A 604 -37.84 4.41 -4.25
N ARG A 605 -36.75 5.15 -4.10
CA ARG A 605 -36.74 6.61 -4.21
C ARG A 605 -36.69 7.09 -5.66
N HIS A 606 -37.49 8.10 -5.99
CA HIS A 606 -37.42 8.76 -7.31
C HIS A 606 -36.21 9.69 -7.43
N LEU A 607 -35.46 9.55 -8.52
CA LEU A 607 -34.36 10.44 -8.92
C LEU A 607 -34.68 11.13 -10.26
N ASN A 608 -34.21 12.37 -10.44
CA ASN A 608 -34.22 13.03 -11.74
C ASN A 608 -32.82 12.92 -12.34
N ILE A 609 -32.69 12.38 -13.55
CA ILE A 609 -31.40 12.26 -14.23
C ILE A 609 -31.15 13.45 -15.19
N PRO A 610 -29.89 13.92 -15.36
CA PRO A 610 -28.69 13.44 -14.66
C PRO A 610 -28.76 13.71 -13.15
N PHE A 611 -28.24 12.78 -12.35
CA PHE A 611 -28.28 12.81 -10.90
C PHE A 611 -26.87 12.65 -10.34
N ASP A 612 -26.55 13.43 -9.32
CA ASP A 612 -25.30 13.39 -8.58
C ASP A 612 -25.62 13.53 -7.08
N SER A 613 -25.11 12.63 -6.25
CA SER A 613 -25.31 12.65 -4.80
C SER A 613 -24.28 13.48 -4.02
N ILE A 614 -23.25 14.06 -4.64
CA ILE A 614 -22.29 14.97 -3.98
C ILE A 614 -23.01 16.07 -3.17
N PRO A 615 -24.03 16.78 -3.70
CA PRO A 615 -24.71 17.85 -2.96
C PRO A 615 -25.65 17.34 -1.84
N VAL A 616 -25.78 16.03 -1.66
CA VAL A 616 -26.73 15.41 -0.72
C VAL A 616 -26.15 15.40 0.70
N VAL A 617 -26.50 16.44 1.46
CA VAL A 617 -26.09 16.60 2.88
C VAL A 617 -26.83 15.70 3.90
N ARG A 618 -27.61 14.71 3.43
CA ARG A 618 -28.39 13.78 4.27
C ARG A 618 -27.99 12.31 4.12
N PHE A 619 -26.85 12.06 3.46
CA PHE A 619 -26.16 10.76 3.32
C PHE A 619 -26.87 9.79 2.35
N THR A 620 -26.06 9.12 1.53
CA THR A 620 -26.39 7.97 0.68
C THR A 620 -25.49 6.87 1.20
N GLU A 621 -26.05 5.85 1.83
CA GLU A 621 -25.30 4.96 2.71
C GLU A 621 -25.89 3.55 2.69
N ILE A 622 -25.06 2.54 2.85
CA ILE A 622 -25.47 1.17 3.15
C ILE A 622 -25.11 0.90 4.62
N GLU A 623 -26.05 0.97 5.55
CA GLU A 623 -25.86 0.61 6.96
C GLU A 623 -27.16 0.12 7.63
N PRO A 624 -27.13 -0.93 8.48
CA PRO A 624 -25.93 -1.59 8.99
C PRO A 624 -25.23 -2.44 7.93
N THR A 625 -23.95 -2.75 8.13
CA THR A 625 -23.29 -3.85 7.39
C THR A 625 -24.17 -5.11 7.45
N GLY A 626 -24.70 -5.49 6.30
CA GLY A 626 -25.74 -6.51 6.18
C GLY A 626 -27.11 -6.05 6.71
N GLY A 627 -28.12 -6.10 5.86
CA GLY A 627 -29.52 -5.88 6.15
C GLY A 627 -30.12 -4.65 5.47
N ASP A 628 -29.37 -4.00 4.58
CA ASP A 628 -29.73 -2.75 3.89
C ASP A 628 -29.44 -2.87 2.38
N VAL A 629 -30.35 -2.36 1.55
CA VAL A 629 -30.22 -2.23 0.09
C VAL A 629 -30.93 -0.96 -0.39
N ASP A 630 -30.19 -0.08 -1.04
CA ASP A 630 -30.73 1.20 -1.49
C ASP A 630 -31.39 1.10 -2.88
N TYR A 631 -32.73 1.08 -2.94
CA TYR A 631 -33.45 1.12 -4.22
C TYR A 631 -33.83 2.54 -4.68
N PHE A 632 -33.57 2.82 -5.96
CA PHE A 632 -33.94 4.05 -6.66
C PHE A 632 -34.75 3.75 -7.93
N TYR A 633 -35.46 4.75 -8.45
CA TYR A 633 -36.05 4.69 -9.80
C TYR A 633 -36.00 6.04 -10.50
N PHE A 634 -35.92 6.01 -11.83
CA PHE A 634 -35.84 7.20 -12.68
C PHE A 634 -36.37 6.90 -14.09
N GLU A 635 -36.52 7.95 -14.90
CA GLU A 635 -36.93 7.86 -16.30
C GLU A 635 -35.78 8.12 -17.28
N THR A 636 -35.52 7.16 -18.16
CA THR A 636 -34.56 7.27 -19.26
C THR A 636 -35.20 7.98 -20.47
N THR A 637 -34.42 8.79 -21.19
CA THR A 637 -34.83 9.38 -22.48
C THR A 637 -34.61 8.41 -23.65
N GLY A 638 -33.85 7.35 -23.43
CA GLY A 638 -33.49 6.35 -24.43
C GLY A 638 -32.29 6.77 -25.28
N ALA A 639 -31.31 7.42 -24.63
CA ALA A 639 -30.00 7.69 -25.20
C ALA A 639 -29.27 6.38 -25.54
N LEU A 640 -28.14 6.46 -26.25
CA LEU A 640 -27.40 5.26 -26.62
C LEU A 640 -26.89 4.51 -25.40
N PHE A 641 -26.47 5.21 -24.34
CA PHE A 641 -25.99 4.62 -23.09
C PHE A 641 -26.61 5.32 -21.88
N LEU A 642 -26.86 4.52 -20.84
CA LEU A 642 -27.07 4.97 -19.48
C LEU A 642 -25.84 4.56 -18.68
N ASN A 643 -25.19 5.53 -18.05
CA ASN A 643 -24.05 5.33 -17.17
C ASN A 643 -24.50 5.52 -15.72
N VAL A 644 -24.09 4.58 -14.86
CA VAL A 644 -24.31 4.63 -13.41
C VAL A 644 -22.98 4.32 -12.77
N GLU A 645 -22.51 5.18 -11.87
CA GLU A 645 -21.20 5.03 -11.25
C GLU A 645 -21.27 5.38 -9.76
N ILE A 646 -20.61 4.56 -8.95
CA ILE A 646 -20.27 4.94 -7.59
C ILE A 646 -18.90 5.60 -7.61
N LEU A 647 -18.86 6.91 -7.39
CA LEU A 647 -17.66 7.73 -7.54
C LEU A 647 -16.67 7.57 -6.38
N THR A 648 -17.19 7.46 -5.15
CA THR A 648 -16.38 7.35 -3.92
C THR A 648 -17.08 6.53 -2.85
N GLY A 649 -16.29 5.95 -1.94
CA GLY A 649 -16.74 5.24 -0.73
C GLY A 649 -15.73 4.19 -0.27
N GLU A 650 -15.68 3.91 1.03
CA GLU A 650 -14.90 2.78 1.62
C GLU A 650 -15.74 1.49 1.73
N LEU A 651 -16.32 1.06 0.62
CA LEU A 651 -17.16 -0.13 0.55
C LEU A 651 -16.93 -0.87 -0.77
N ASP A 652 -17.30 -2.14 -0.77
CA ASP A 652 -17.25 -3.05 -1.93
C ASP A 652 -18.66 -3.11 -2.50
N THR A 653 -18.98 -2.23 -3.46
CA THR A 653 -20.36 -2.00 -3.89
C THR A 653 -20.80 -3.00 -4.94
N VAL A 654 -22.10 -3.28 -4.99
CA VAL A 654 -22.76 -3.99 -6.09
C VAL A 654 -23.93 -3.14 -6.56
N ILE A 655 -24.04 -2.89 -7.86
CA ILE A 655 -25.19 -2.21 -8.45
C ILE A 655 -25.91 -3.08 -9.48
N ALA A 656 -27.22 -2.94 -9.57
CA ALA A 656 -27.99 -3.53 -10.67
C ALA A 656 -29.15 -2.66 -11.11
N LEU A 657 -29.49 -2.82 -12.39
CA LEU A 657 -30.53 -2.07 -13.08
C LEU A 657 -31.64 -3.03 -13.54
N TRP A 658 -32.89 -2.65 -13.31
CA TRP A 658 -34.08 -3.39 -13.74
C TRP A 658 -35.01 -2.53 -14.60
N ASP A 659 -35.68 -3.17 -15.55
CA ASP A 659 -36.77 -2.56 -16.31
C ASP A 659 -38.07 -2.43 -15.47
N SER A 660 -39.06 -1.71 -16.01
CA SER A 660 -40.39 -1.56 -15.38
C SER A 660 -41.20 -2.86 -15.16
N ALA A 661 -40.74 -4.00 -15.69
CA ALA A 661 -41.30 -5.31 -15.45
C ALA A 661 -40.47 -6.13 -14.45
N PHE A 662 -39.48 -5.51 -13.81
CA PHE A 662 -38.54 -6.09 -12.86
C PHE A 662 -37.68 -7.21 -13.46
N ASN A 663 -37.34 -7.11 -14.74
CA ASN A 663 -36.26 -7.91 -15.32
C ASN A 663 -34.95 -7.13 -15.20
N MET A 664 -33.91 -7.77 -14.68
CA MET A 664 -32.57 -7.19 -14.61
C MET A 664 -32.02 -6.99 -16.03
N VAL A 665 -31.50 -5.79 -16.30
CA VAL A 665 -30.97 -5.39 -17.61
C VAL A 665 -29.46 -5.13 -17.58
N GLY A 666 -28.89 -4.90 -16.39
CA GLY A 666 -27.45 -4.75 -16.17
C GLY A 666 -27.12 -4.93 -14.69
N PHE A 667 -25.88 -5.33 -14.39
CA PHE A 667 -25.34 -5.40 -13.05
C PHE A 667 -23.83 -5.20 -13.11
N ASP A 668 -23.24 -4.72 -12.03
CA ASP A 668 -21.80 -4.56 -11.86
C ASP A 668 -21.40 -4.64 -10.37
N ASP A 669 -20.14 -4.98 -10.09
CA ASP A 669 -19.54 -5.19 -8.75
C ASP A 669 -18.29 -4.29 -8.65
N ASP A 670 -17.27 -4.53 -9.47
CA ASP A 670 -15.98 -3.82 -9.43
C ASP A 670 -15.62 -3.08 -10.74
N GLY A 671 -16.62 -2.54 -11.44
CA GLY A 671 -16.40 -1.87 -12.73
C GLY A 671 -15.87 -0.43 -12.63
N GLY A 672 -15.93 0.18 -11.44
CA GLY A 672 -15.50 1.54 -11.15
C GLY A 672 -14.15 1.62 -10.44
N THR A 673 -13.88 2.74 -9.78
CA THR A 673 -12.61 2.95 -9.05
C THR A 673 -12.50 2.00 -7.85
N GLY A 674 -11.41 1.24 -7.76
CA GLY A 674 -11.18 0.32 -6.65
C GLY A 674 -12.15 -0.87 -6.65
N LEU A 675 -12.95 -0.99 -5.59
CA LEU A 675 -14.01 -2.01 -5.44
C LEU A 675 -15.43 -1.39 -5.62
N LEU A 676 -15.48 -0.24 -6.28
CA LEU A 676 -16.73 0.46 -6.55
C LEU A 676 -17.31 0.01 -7.89
N SER A 677 -18.62 0.08 -8.04
CA SER A 677 -19.30 -0.37 -9.24
C SER A 677 -19.49 0.75 -10.27
N LYS A 678 -19.38 0.37 -11.54
CA LYS A 678 -19.70 1.21 -12.70
C LYS A 678 -20.42 0.39 -13.74
N LEU A 679 -21.62 0.82 -14.11
CA LEU A 679 -22.48 0.14 -15.05
C LEU A 679 -22.82 1.07 -16.22
N SER A 680 -22.40 0.67 -17.42
CA SER A 680 -22.85 1.27 -18.69
C SER A 680 -23.77 0.32 -19.45
N VAL A 681 -25.02 0.76 -19.70
CA VAL A 681 -26.02 -0.06 -20.40
C VAL A 681 -26.47 0.60 -21.70
N GLY A 682 -26.17 -0.07 -22.82
CA GLY A 682 -26.50 0.40 -24.16
C GLY A 682 -27.94 0.09 -24.61
N GLY A 683 -28.53 1.00 -25.38
CA GLY A 683 -29.74 0.75 -26.18
C GLY A 683 -31.03 0.58 -25.38
N LEU A 684 -31.11 1.16 -24.18
CA LEU A 684 -32.30 1.13 -23.35
C LEU A 684 -33.43 1.95 -23.99
N PRO A 685 -34.65 1.38 -24.17
CA PRO A 685 -35.80 2.18 -24.57
C PRO A 685 -36.14 3.25 -23.52
N ALA A 686 -36.65 4.39 -23.97
CA ALA A 686 -37.21 5.40 -23.06
C ALA A 686 -38.28 4.78 -22.14
N GLY A 687 -38.12 4.92 -20.83
CA GLY A 687 -39.00 4.29 -19.86
C GLY A 687 -38.54 4.44 -18.42
N THR A 688 -39.27 3.81 -17.50
CA THR A 688 -38.90 3.77 -16.08
C THR A 688 -37.98 2.58 -15.81
N TYR A 689 -36.90 2.85 -15.08
CA TYR A 689 -35.93 1.87 -14.63
C TYR A 689 -35.73 1.99 -13.11
N TYR A 690 -35.34 0.88 -12.50
CA TYR A 690 -35.02 0.79 -11.07
C TYR A 690 -33.55 0.43 -10.91
N LEU A 691 -32.85 1.13 -10.04
CA LEU A 691 -31.47 0.87 -9.65
C LEU A 691 -31.49 0.34 -8.20
N ALA A 692 -30.65 -0.64 -7.89
CA ALA A 692 -30.35 -1.00 -6.52
C ALA A 692 -28.84 -0.87 -6.29
N VAL A 693 -28.47 -0.39 -5.11
CA VAL A 693 -27.10 -0.33 -4.60
C VAL A 693 -27.04 -1.19 -3.34
N THR A 694 -26.08 -2.11 -3.27
CA THR A 694 -25.79 -2.96 -2.10
C THR A 694 -24.28 -3.17 -2.02
N THR A 695 -23.81 -4.12 -1.21
CA THR A 695 -22.39 -4.46 -1.10
C THR A 695 -22.12 -5.95 -1.32
N PHE A 696 -20.93 -6.28 -1.81
CA PHE A 696 -20.51 -7.67 -2.01
C PHE A 696 -20.59 -8.46 -0.69
N PRO A 697 -21.02 -9.74 -0.71
CA PRO A 697 -21.41 -10.56 -1.86
C PRO A 697 -22.94 -10.63 -2.09
N ASP A 698 -23.67 -9.52 -2.01
CA ASP A 698 -25.15 -9.51 -2.14
C ASP A 698 -25.67 -9.47 -3.59
N TYR A 699 -25.43 -10.55 -4.34
CA TYR A 699 -25.86 -10.65 -5.74
C TYR A 699 -27.37 -10.86 -5.93
N ASP A 700 -28.12 -11.14 -4.86
CA ASP A 700 -29.58 -11.27 -4.91
C ASP A 700 -30.32 -10.07 -4.32
N PHE A 701 -29.60 -9.03 -3.90
CA PHE A 701 -30.10 -7.74 -3.41
C PHE A 701 -31.10 -7.92 -2.27
N THR A 702 -30.73 -8.79 -1.32
CA THR A 702 -31.51 -9.07 -0.11
C THR A 702 -30.92 -8.43 1.15
N GLY A 703 -29.79 -7.73 1.00
CA GLY A 703 -29.05 -7.06 2.06
C GLY A 703 -28.00 -7.95 2.71
N ASP A 704 -27.58 -9.08 2.13
CA ASP A 704 -26.58 -9.97 2.75
C ASP A 704 -25.12 -9.48 2.56
N GLY A 705 -24.93 -8.20 2.23
CA GLY A 705 -23.65 -7.56 1.94
C GLY A 705 -22.70 -7.50 3.13
N GLY A 706 -21.40 -7.53 2.85
CA GLY A 706 -20.32 -7.67 3.84
C GLY A 706 -19.67 -6.36 4.27
N SER A 707 -19.99 -5.24 3.62
CA SER A 707 -19.50 -3.90 3.96
C SER A 707 -20.66 -2.90 4.08
N GLY A 708 -20.35 -1.69 4.57
CA GLY A 708 -21.29 -0.60 4.74
C GLY A 708 -20.57 0.75 4.77
N GLY A 709 -21.32 1.84 4.72
CA GLY A 709 -20.83 3.22 4.71
C GLY A 709 -21.41 4.06 3.58
N ARG A 710 -20.96 5.32 3.49
CA ARG A 710 -21.43 6.29 2.51
C ARG A 710 -20.88 5.99 1.12
N PHE A 711 -21.75 6.09 0.12
CA PHE A 711 -21.37 6.06 -1.30
C PHE A 711 -21.77 7.36 -1.99
N VAL A 712 -21.08 7.72 -3.09
CA VAL A 712 -21.48 8.82 -3.97
C VAL A 712 -21.96 8.29 -5.32
N LEU A 713 -23.20 8.57 -5.69
CA LEU A 713 -23.86 8.02 -6.89
C LEU A 713 -23.99 9.09 -7.98
N ASP A 714 -23.45 8.79 -9.16
CA ASP A 714 -23.72 9.51 -10.41
C ASP A 714 -24.58 8.65 -11.36
N ILE A 715 -25.55 9.30 -12.01
CA ILE A 715 -26.36 8.71 -13.07
C ILE A 715 -26.47 9.70 -14.22
N SER A 716 -26.05 9.28 -15.41
CA SER A 716 -26.09 10.10 -16.62
C SER A 716 -26.49 9.31 -17.87
N GLU A 717 -27.03 10.01 -18.88
CA GLU A 717 -27.31 9.44 -20.20
C GLU A 717 -26.39 10.09 -21.24
N SER A 718 -25.81 9.29 -22.11
CA SER A 718 -24.90 9.77 -23.17
C SER A 718 -25.22 9.12 -24.52
N ASN A 719 -24.92 9.85 -25.60
CA ASN A 719 -24.85 9.27 -26.95
C ASN A 719 -23.39 9.04 -27.40
N ALA A 720 -22.46 9.16 -26.47
CA ALA A 720 -21.07 8.81 -26.69
C ALA A 720 -20.96 7.28 -26.75
N VAL A 721 -20.17 6.79 -27.70
CA VAL A 721 -19.82 5.38 -27.84
C VAL A 721 -18.44 5.21 -27.24
N GLU A 722 -18.32 4.40 -26.19
CA GLU A 722 -17.05 4.09 -25.55
C GLU A 722 -16.14 3.26 -26.47
N LEU A 723 -14.84 3.57 -26.45
CA LEU A 723 -13.79 2.89 -27.19
C LEU A 723 -12.99 2.04 -26.21
N ALA A 724 -12.92 0.74 -26.47
CA ALA A 724 -12.27 -0.21 -25.57
C ALA A 724 -10.77 -0.28 -25.89
N LEU A 725 -10.03 0.72 -25.41
CA LEU A 725 -8.59 0.85 -25.61
C LEU A 725 -7.82 0.26 -24.42
N GLY A 726 -6.88 -0.64 -24.70
CA GLY A 726 -5.85 -1.02 -23.74
C GLY A 726 -4.71 0.00 -23.69
N ASP A 727 -3.66 -0.38 -22.97
CA ASP A 727 -2.38 0.31 -22.98
C ASP A 727 -1.70 0.12 -24.34
N ASP A 728 -1.08 1.18 -24.88
CA ASP A 728 -0.48 1.17 -26.22
C ASP A 728 -1.40 0.59 -27.31
N ASP A 729 -2.66 1.04 -27.36
CA ASP A 729 -3.67 0.52 -28.28
C ASP A 729 -4.19 1.58 -29.24
N SER A 730 -4.87 1.13 -30.29
CA SER A 730 -5.52 2.01 -31.26
C SER A 730 -6.76 1.40 -31.89
N GLU A 731 -7.83 2.18 -31.91
CA GLU A 731 -9.12 1.81 -32.48
C GLU A 731 -9.47 2.67 -33.70
N GLU A 732 -9.88 2.02 -34.81
CA GLU A 732 -10.37 2.72 -36.00
C GLU A 732 -11.84 3.12 -35.83
N VAL A 733 -12.07 4.43 -35.70
CA VAL A 733 -13.40 5.02 -35.53
C VAL A 733 -13.93 5.53 -36.88
N PRO A 734 -15.08 5.03 -37.37
CA PRO A 734 -15.68 5.49 -38.63
C PRO A 734 -16.31 6.89 -38.49
N LEU A 735 -15.99 7.79 -39.42
CA LEU A 735 -16.59 9.12 -39.48
C LEU A 735 -17.85 9.10 -40.37
N PRO A 736 -18.98 9.71 -39.94
CA PRO A 736 -20.21 9.77 -40.74
C PRO A 736 -20.13 10.78 -41.90
N PHE A 737 -18.99 11.46 -42.04
CA PHE A 737 -18.65 12.42 -43.09
C PHE A 737 -17.22 12.18 -43.58
N THR A 738 -16.81 12.90 -44.63
CA THR A 738 -15.42 12.91 -45.08
C THR A 738 -14.69 14.05 -44.40
N PHE A 739 -13.65 13.76 -43.62
CA PHE A 739 -12.80 14.75 -42.97
C PHE A 739 -11.60 15.10 -43.87
N PRO A 740 -11.52 16.34 -44.41
CA PRO A 740 -10.36 16.78 -45.16
C PRO A 740 -9.25 17.25 -44.20
N PHE A 741 -8.06 16.64 -44.28
CA PHE A 741 -6.93 16.98 -43.42
C PHE A 741 -5.61 16.85 -44.16
N ASN A 742 -4.77 17.90 -44.14
CA ASN A 742 -3.44 17.94 -44.77
C ASN A 742 -3.38 17.37 -46.21
N GLY A 743 -4.39 17.68 -47.04
CA GLY A 743 -4.49 17.24 -48.43
C GLY A 743 -5.04 15.82 -48.63
N GLY A 744 -5.29 15.08 -47.56
CA GLY A 744 -6.03 13.82 -47.54
C GLY A 744 -7.54 13.99 -47.36
N ASN A 745 -8.30 12.92 -47.60
CA ASN A 745 -9.73 12.82 -47.32
C ASN A 745 -9.98 11.51 -46.57
N TYR A 746 -10.41 11.61 -45.32
CA TYR A 746 -10.53 10.46 -44.42
C TYR A 746 -12.00 10.18 -44.10
N THR A 747 -12.37 8.91 -44.05
CA THR A 747 -13.71 8.44 -43.65
C THR A 747 -13.68 7.70 -42.32
N SER A 748 -12.51 7.66 -41.69
CA SER A 748 -12.24 7.10 -40.37
C SER A 748 -11.04 7.84 -39.77
N VAL A 749 -10.91 7.76 -38.45
CA VAL A 749 -9.76 8.24 -37.67
C VAL A 749 -9.33 7.11 -36.74
N PHE A 750 -8.05 6.96 -36.50
CA PHE A 750 -7.55 6.06 -35.46
C PHE A 750 -7.40 6.85 -34.17
N VAL A 751 -8.10 6.44 -33.13
CA VAL A 751 -7.94 6.97 -31.77
C VAL A 751 -6.94 6.07 -31.07
N ASN A 752 -5.89 6.65 -30.49
CA ASN A 752 -4.84 5.91 -29.81
C ASN A 752 -4.90 6.22 -28.30
N SER A 753 -4.63 5.20 -27.47
CA SER A 753 -4.65 5.28 -26.00
C SER A 753 -3.81 6.43 -25.47
N ASN A 754 -2.67 6.66 -26.12
CA ASN A 754 -1.61 7.61 -25.78
C ASN A 754 -1.99 9.05 -26.21
N GLY A 755 -3.28 9.40 -26.13
CA GLY A 755 -3.80 10.76 -26.29
C GLY A 755 -3.62 11.40 -27.67
N SER A 756 -3.61 10.60 -28.75
CA SER A 756 -3.47 11.11 -30.11
C SER A 756 -4.43 10.51 -31.14
N LEU A 757 -4.69 11.26 -32.21
CA LEU A 757 -5.50 10.86 -33.36
C LEU A 757 -4.64 10.77 -34.62
N THR A 758 -4.65 9.62 -35.28
CA THR A 758 -3.87 9.40 -36.51
C THR A 758 -4.76 9.09 -37.71
N PHE A 759 -4.26 9.40 -38.91
CA PHE A 759 -5.03 9.28 -40.14
C PHE A 759 -4.37 8.34 -41.16
N GLY A 760 -5.07 7.25 -41.47
CA GLY A 760 -4.69 6.25 -42.48
C GLY A 760 -4.17 4.93 -41.92
N SER A 761 -3.57 4.95 -40.73
CA SER A 761 -3.18 3.77 -39.94
C SER A 761 -3.12 4.14 -38.46
N GLY A 762 -3.43 3.18 -37.59
CA GLY A 762 -3.27 3.31 -36.14
C GLY A 762 -1.82 3.39 -35.71
N ASP A 763 -1.64 3.80 -34.46
CA ASP A 763 -0.35 3.99 -33.80
C ASP A 763 -0.46 3.50 -32.36
N THR A 764 0.62 2.94 -31.83
CA THR A 764 0.71 2.37 -30.48
C THR A 764 1.96 2.84 -29.76
N ASP A 765 2.57 3.93 -30.22
CA ASP A 765 3.79 4.46 -29.64
C ASP A 765 3.46 5.40 -28.47
N PHE A 766 3.94 5.06 -27.28
CA PHE A 766 3.81 5.88 -26.07
C PHE A 766 4.85 7.00 -26.03
N SER A 767 6.01 6.83 -26.68
CA SER A 767 7.10 7.79 -26.57
C SER A 767 6.91 8.93 -27.54
N GLU A 768 6.51 10.09 -27.03
CA GLU A 768 6.33 11.27 -27.84
C GLU A 768 7.68 11.81 -28.33
N SER A 769 7.79 12.01 -29.64
CA SER A 769 8.94 12.70 -30.20
C SER A 769 8.57 13.63 -31.34
N VAL A 770 9.18 14.81 -31.34
CA VAL A 770 9.04 15.77 -32.45
C VAL A 770 9.49 15.13 -33.76
N SER A 771 10.46 14.21 -33.71
CA SER A 771 10.93 13.51 -34.90
C SER A 771 9.84 12.63 -35.52
N GLU A 772 9.20 11.77 -34.72
CA GLU A 772 8.09 10.91 -35.18
C GLU A 772 6.87 11.75 -35.57
N PHE A 773 6.53 12.76 -34.76
CA PHE A 773 5.45 13.71 -35.05
C PHE A 773 5.58 14.38 -36.44
N LEU A 774 6.81 14.62 -36.91
CA LEU A 774 7.05 15.21 -38.22
C LEU A 774 7.17 14.17 -39.35
N ASN A 775 7.66 12.97 -39.07
CA ASN A 775 8.03 11.99 -40.11
C ASN A 775 6.94 10.97 -40.42
N ASP A 776 6.05 10.66 -39.47
CA ASP A 776 5.14 9.53 -39.56
C ASP A 776 3.78 9.92 -40.15
N GLN A 777 2.69 9.27 -39.75
CA GLN A 777 1.35 9.55 -40.26
C GLN A 777 0.87 10.96 -39.88
N PRO A 778 -0.05 11.57 -40.68
CA PRO A 778 -0.73 12.78 -40.26
C PRO A 778 -1.42 12.56 -38.91
N ARG A 779 -1.21 13.48 -37.98
CA ARG A 779 -1.62 13.35 -36.58
C ARG A 779 -2.25 14.65 -36.06
N ILE A 780 -3.27 14.51 -35.21
CA ILE A 780 -3.72 15.52 -34.27
C ILE A 780 -3.45 14.95 -32.88
N ALA A 781 -2.56 15.56 -32.10
CA ALA A 781 -2.21 15.14 -30.75
C ALA A 781 -2.73 16.20 -29.78
N PRO A 782 -3.85 16.00 -29.09
CA PRO A 782 -4.24 16.86 -27.99
C PRO A 782 -3.22 16.82 -26.85
N LEU A 783 -2.76 15.61 -26.52
CA LEU A 783 -1.79 15.34 -25.47
C LEU A 783 -1.16 13.98 -25.78
N TRP A 784 -0.20 13.95 -26.70
CA TRP A 784 0.53 12.70 -26.98
C TRP A 784 1.58 12.47 -25.90
N ASP A 785 1.33 11.43 -25.11
CA ASP A 785 2.10 10.95 -23.96
C ASP A 785 1.65 9.51 -23.63
N ASP A 786 2.31 8.82 -22.71
CA ASP A 786 2.06 7.45 -22.27
C ASP A 786 0.75 7.31 -21.46
N LEU A 787 -0.40 7.63 -22.04
CA LEU A 787 -1.73 7.54 -21.42
C LEU A 787 -2.31 6.12 -21.50
N SER A 788 -2.96 5.69 -20.40
CA SER A 788 -3.39 4.30 -20.19
C SER A 788 -4.87 4.19 -19.75
N PRO A 789 -5.84 4.21 -20.69
CA PRO A 789 -7.28 4.13 -20.37
C PRO A 789 -7.72 2.85 -19.63
N ASN A 790 -6.91 1.79 -19.67
CA ASN A 790 -7.18 0.55 -18.94
C ASN A 790 -6.72 0.59 -17.47
N GLN A 791 -6.05 1.66 -17.03
CA GLN A 791 -5.72 1.90 -15.62
C GLN A 791 -6.69 2.86 -14.93
N GLY A 792 -7.45 3.64 -15.70
CA GLY A 792 -8.45 4.59 -15.19
C GLY A 792 -9.07 5.43 -16.32
N GLY A 793 -10.15 6.13 -16.02
CA GLY A 793 -10.81 7.02 -16.98
C GLY A 793 -11.61 6.30 -18.08
N SER A 794 -11.89 7.03 -19.16
CA SER A 794 -12.53 6.47 -20.35
C SER A 794 -12.19 7.25 -21.63
N VAL A 795 -12.29 6.56 -22.78
CA VAL A 795 -12.21 7.18 -24.11
C VAL A 795 -13.51 6.91 -24.86
N SER A 796 -14.12 7.95 -25.43
CA SER A 796 -15.40 7.80 -26.13
C SER A 796 -15.52 8.70 -27.36
N VAL A 797 -16.49 8.39 -28.23
CA VAL A 797 -16.84 9.18 -29.40
C VAL A 797 -18.32 9.50 -29.47
N GLU A 798 -18.67 10.77 -29.59
CA GLU A 798 -20.04 11.23 -29.83
C GLU A 798 -20.19 11.83 -31.24
N TYR A 799 -21.32 11.57 -31.90
CA TYR A 799 -21.60 12.07 -33.25
C TYR A 799 -22.73 13.10 -33.25
N ALA A 800 -22.50 14.20 -33.98
CA ALA A 800 -23.54 15.15 -34.36
C ALA A 800 -23.58 15.31 -35.90
N PRO A 801 -24.64 15.90 -36.47
CA PRO A 801 -24.67 16.15 -37.92
C PRO A 801 -23.48 16.99 -38.40
N GLY A 802 -22.51 16.34 -39.04
CA GLY A 802 -21.30 16.97 -39.58
C GLY A 802 -20.13 17.08 -38.58
N GLU A 803 -20.25 16.50 -37.38
CA GLU A 803 -19.21 16.55 -36.33
C GLU A 803 -19.02 15.18 -35.67
N ALA A 804 -17.79 14.91 -35.23
CA ALA A 804 -17.44 13.78 -34.38
C ALA A 804 -16.55 14.30 -33.24
N MET A 805 -16.98 14.11 -32.00
CA MET A 805 -16.25 14.50 -30.79
C MET A 805 -15.63 13.27 -30.15
N ILE A 806 -14.31 13.23 -30.04
CA ILE A 806 -13.58 12.22 -29.28
C ILE A 806 -13.27 12.82 -27.92
N MET A 807 -13.54 12.10 -26.83
CA MET A 807 -13.32 12.53 -25.46
C MET A 807 -12.40 11.53 -24.75
N PHE A 808 -11.38 12.06 -24.09
CA PHE A 808 -10.59 11.39 -23.06
C PHE A 808 -11.03 12.01 -21.73
N ASP A 809 -11.51 11.21 -20.80
CA ASP A 809 -12.08 11.65 -19.53
C ASP A 809 -11.34 10.98 -18.37
N ALA A 810 -10.64 11.78 -17.55
CA ALA A 810 -9.82 11.34 -16.43
C ALA A 810 -8.89 10.15 -16.76
N VAL A 811 -8.21 10.20 -17.91
CA VAL A 811 -7.30 9.12 -18.33
C VAL A 811 -5.92 9.34 -17.70
N PRO A 812 -5.37 8.38 -16.93
CA PRO A 812 -4.06 8.51 -16.31
C PRO A 812 -2.91 8.21 -17.27
N GLN A 813 -1.71 8.69 -16.95
CA GLN A 813 -0.46 8.17 -17.54
C GLN A 813 -0.17 6.75 -17.00
N PHE A 814 0.55 5.94 -17.77
CA PHE A 814 0.92 4.58 -17.40
C PHE A 814 1.72 4.58 -16.09
N LEU A 815 1.23 3.87 -15.07
CA LEU A 815 1.81 3.82 -13.71
C LEU A 815 1.80 5.16 -12.95
N ALA A 816 1.12 6.18 -13.46
CA ALA A 816 0.82 7.41 -12.74
C ALA A 816 -0.64 7.36 -12.24
N GLY A 817 -0.92 8.08 -11.15
CA GLY A 817 -2.28 8.23 -10.59
C GLY A 817 -2.86 9.62 -10.90
N ASP A 818 -2.54 10.17 -12.07
CA ASP A 818 -2.92 11.52 -12.50
C ASP A 818 -4.17 11.48 -13.41
N ASP A 819 -4.90 12.59 -13.58
CA ASP A 819 -6.14 12.62 -14.35
C ASP A 819 -6.08 13.59 -15.54
N ASN A 820 -6.13 13.07 -16.77
CA ASN A 820 -6.09 13.89 -17.99
C ASN A 820 -7.41 13.85 -18.77
N THR A 821 -8.04 15.01 -18.91
CA THR A 821 -9.36 15.19 -19.55
C THR A 821 -9.28 16.17 -20.72
N PHE A 822 -9.58 15.72 -21.94
CA PHE A 822 -9.63 16.60 -23.11
C PHE A 822 -10.55 16.04 -24.21
N THR A 823 -10.96 16.91 -25.13
CA THR A 823 -11.82 16.56 -26.26
C THR A 823 -11.25 17.04 -27.58
N VAL A 824 -11.53 16.30 -28.65
CA VAL A 824 -11.27 16.70 -30.05
C VAL A 824 -12.55 16.62 -30.85
N THR A 825 -13.02 17.76 -31.36
CA THR A 825 -14.20 17.82 -32.24
C THR A 825 -13.76 17.99 -33.69
N LEU A 826 -13.89 16.95 -34.51
CA LEU A 826 -13.63 16.97 -35.96
C LEU A 826 -14.90 17.40 -36.72
N ARG A 827 -14.75 18.23 -37.77
CA ARG A 827 -15.90 18.73 -38.57
C ARG A 827 -15.76 18.46 -40.07
N ASP A 828 -16.88 18.37 -40.77
CA ASP A 828 -16.92 18.02 -42.21
C ASP A 828 -16.26 19.03 -43.17
N ASP A 829 -15.92 20.23 -42.68
CA ASP A 829 -15.15 21.23 -43.40
C ASP A 829 -13.63 21.12 -43.21
N GLY A 830 -13.16 20.23 -42.34
CA GLY A 830 -11.74 20.02 -42.01
C GLY A 830 -11.25 20.82 -40.81
N SER A 831 -12.10 21.66 -40.22
CA SER A 831 -11.78 22.29 -38.94
C SER A 831 -11.85 21.29 -37.80
N PHE A 832 -11.09 21.55 -36.75
CA PHE A 832 -11.22 20.81 -35.50
C PHE A 832 -10.98 21.72 -34.29
N THR A 833 -11.57 21.35 -33.16
CA THR A 833 -11.38 22.04 -31.88
C THR A 833 -10.76 21.06 -30.91
N VAL A 834 -9.74 21.48 -30.16
CA VAL A 834 -9.26 20.77 -28.97
C VAL A 834 -9.71 21.57 -27.75
N ALA A 835 -10.32 20.93 -26.76
CA ALA A 835 -10.71 21.58 -25.51
C ALA A 835 -10.24 20.73 -24.32
N TYR A 836 -9.53 21.35 -23.39
CA TYR A 836 -8.93 20.73 -22.22
C TYR A 836 -9.82 20.98 -20.99
N GLY A 837 -10.06 19.91 -20.23
CA GLY A 837 -10.46 19.96 -18.82
C GLY A 837 -9.20 19.94 -17.95
N ASN A 838 -9.24 19.20 -16.84
CA ASN A 838 -8.04 18.96 -16.01
C ASN A 838 -6.95 18.24 -16.80
N ILE A 839 -5.71 18.68 -16.67
CA ILE A 839 -4.54 18.03 -17.27
C ILE A 839 -3.42 18.04 -16.26
N ASP A 840 -3.11 16.87 -15.73
CA ASP A 840 -2.06 16.69 -14.73
C ASP A 840 -0.70 16.34 -15.36
N ALA A 841 -0.71 15.82 -16.60
CA ALA A 841 0.49 15.44 -17.33
C ALA A 841 1.48 16.62 -17.49
N GLY A 842 2.71 16.42 -17.00
CA GLY A 842 3.76 17.43 -16.95
C GLY A 842 4.61 17.54 -18.22
N ASP A 843 4.57 16.53 -19.09
CA ASP A 843 5.24 16.44 -20.39
C ASP A 843 4.25 16.06 -21.52
N GLY A 844 4.77 15.73 -22.71
CA GLY A 844 3.95 15.42 -23.88
C GLY A 844 4.06 16.39 -25.06
N ILE A 845 3.34 16.07 -26.14
CA ILE A 845 3.20 16.91 -27.35
C ILE A 845 1.73 17.23 -27.61
N ALA A 846 1.40 18.52 -27.76
CA ALA A 846 0.09 19.00 -28.21
C ALA A 846 0.19 19.68 -29.57
N GLY A 847 -0.74 19.43 -30.50
CA GLY A 847 -0.80 20.09 -31.81
C GLY A 847 -1.29 19.21 -32.95
N ALA A 848 -0.95 19.61 -34.17
CA ALA A 848 -1.28 18.87 -35.39
C ALA A 848 -0.14 18.94 -36.43
N THR A 849 -0.04 17.92 -37.28
CA THR A 849 1.04 17.76 -38.26
C THR A 849 0.55 17.10 -39.54
N GLU A 850 1.17 17.49 -40.66
CA GLU A 850 0.98 16.84 -41.95
C GLU A 850 1.67 15.47 -42.04
N GLY A 851 2.63 15.18 -41.14
CA GLY A 851 3.43 13.97 -41.16
C GLY A 851 4.25 13.81 -42.45
N GLY A 852 4.80 12.62 -42.70
CA GLY A 852 5.42 12.25 -43.97
C GLY A 852 6.70 13.03 -44.31
N GLY A 853 7.40 13.53 -43.29
CA GLY A 853 8.60 14.35 -43.44
C GLY A 853 8.30 15.86 -43.51
N ALA A 854 7.32 16.30 -42.71
CA ALA A 854 6.94 17.70 -42.55
C ALA A 854 8.14 18.57 -42.16
N ALA A 855 8.11 19.84 -42.55
CA ALA A 855 9.12 20.79 -42.12
C ALA A 855 8.87 21.19 -40.66
N ASP A 856 9.90 21.12 -39.82
CA ASP A 856 9.82 21.55 -38.42
C ASP A 856 9.67 23.09 -38.31
N PRO A 857 8.52 23.62 -37.85
CA PRO A 857 8.35 25.05 -37.60
C PRO A 857 9.00 25.50 -36.27
N GLY A 858 9.42 24.55 -35.43
CA GLY A 858 9.73 24.73 -34.01
C GLY A 858 8.49 24.73 -33.14
N SER A 859 8.68 24.35 -31.87
CA SER A 859 7.64 24.39 -30.84
C SER A 859 7.07 25.81 -30.69
N THR A 860 5.75 25.89 -30.55
CA THR A 860 4.96 27.11 -30.39
C THR A 860 4.15 27.00 -29.11
N ASP A 861 4.17 28.03 -28.29
CA ASP A 861 3.29 28.20 -27.13
C ASP A 861 1.83 28.35 -27.60
N LEU A 862 1.00 27.33 -27.33
CA LEU A 862 -0.41 27.27 -27.72
C LEU A 862 -1.28 28.11 -26.78
N SER A 863 -0.93 28.22 -25.49
CA SER A 863 -1.68 29.02 -24.51
C SER A 863 -1.64 30.52 -24.82
N GLY A 864 -0.60 30.97 -25.54
CA GLY A 864 -0.48 32.32 -26.12
C GLY A 864 -1.60 32.71 -27.09
N GLY A 865 -2.38 31.72 -27.58
CA GLY A 865 -3.66 31.88 -28.27
C GLY A 865 -3.58 32.24 -29.75
N GLY A 866 -4.55 31.73 -30.53
CA GLY A 866 -4.79 32.12 -31.92
C GLY A 866 -5.93 31.32 -32.55
N PRO A 867 -6.42 31.70 -33.75
CA PRO A 867 -6.89 30.69 -34.67
C PRO A 867 -5.66 29.96 -35.23
N PHE A 868 -5.54 28.67 -34.94
CA PHE A 868 -4.48 27.84 -35.51
C PHE A 868 -4.89 27.35 -36.90
N SER A 869 -3.89 27.05 -37.74
CA SER A 869 -4.14 26.47 -39.06
C SER A 869 -4.31 24.96 -38.91
N ALA A 870 -5.41 24.41 -39.42
CA ALA A 870 -5.57 22.96 -39.55
C ALA A 870 -4.67 22.36 -40.66
N SER A 871 -4.05 23.23 -41.47
CA SER A 871 -3.08 22.87 -42.51
C SER A 871 -1.63 23.09 -42.04
N GLY A 872 -0.76 22.13 -42.32
CA GLY A 872 0.66 22.15 -41.95
C GLY A 872 0.92 21.63 -40.54
N THR A 873 2.09 21.98 -39.99
CA THR A 873 2.49 21.59 -38.64
C THR A 873 2.42 22.78 -37.67
N THR A 874 1.80 22.57 -36.52
CA THR A 874 1.81 23.48 -35.36
C THR A 874 1.75 22.62 -34.12
N TYR A 875 2.71 22.76 -33.21
CA TYR A 875 2.75 21.97 -31.99
C TYR A 875 3.46 22.72 -30.86
N GLU A 876 3.14 22.31 -29.64
CA GLU A 876 3.84 22.58 -28.41
C GLU A 876 4.45 21.29 -27.87
N GLN A 877 5.59 21.40 -27.19
CA GLN A 877 6.18 20.28 -26.47
C GLN A 877 6.36 20.71 -25.01
N PHE A 878 5.83 19.91 -24.10
CA PHE A 878 5.93 20.11 -22.65
C PHE A 878 7.11 19.31 -22.10
N ASN A 879 7.70 19.79 -21.01
CA ASN A 879 8.71 19.10 -20.20
C ASN A 879 9.03 19.95 -18.96
N PHE A 880 9.92 19.47 -18.09
CA PHE A 880 10.39 20.23 -16.91
C PHE A 880 10.89 21.66 -17.19
N GLY A 881 11.33 21.96 -18.43
CA GLY A 881 11.76 23.30 -18.85
C GLY A 881 10.66 24.15 -19.50
N ASN A 882 9.52 23.55 -19.87
CA ASN A 882 8.34 24.19 -20.44
C ASN A 882 7.09 23.46 -19.90
N PRO A 883 6.60 23.83 -18.70
CA PRO A 883 5.48 23.12 -18.07
C PRO A 883 4.20 23.27 -18.89
N ASN A 884 3.34 22.25 -18.81
CA ASN A 884 2.02 22.28 -19.43
C ASN A 884 1.15 23.39 -18.82
N ASP A 885 0.51 24.17 -19.66
CA ASP A 885 -0.37 25.28 -19.29
C ASP A 885 -1.69 25.27 -20.07
N LEU A 886 -2.10 24.10 -20.56
CA LEU A 886 -3.29 23.92 -21.38
C LEU A 886 -4.59 23.69 -20.61
N ASP A 887 -4.52 23.44 -19.29
CA ASP A 887 -5.70 23.21 -18.42
C ASP A 887 -6.78 24.29 -18.61
N GLY A 888 -8.01 23.83 -18.85
CA GLY A 888 -9.18 24.67 -19.08
C GLY A 888 -9.17 25.50 -20.39
N LEU A 889 -8.18 25.32 -21.27
CA LEU A 889 -8.09 26.05 -22.54
C LEU A 889 -8.85 25.35 -23.68
N SER A 890 -9.14 26.11 -24.74
CA SER A 890 -9.74 25.57 -25.96
C SER A 890 -9.24 26.29 -27.20
N PHE A 891 -8.90 25.52 -28.23
CA PHE A 891 -8.25 25.97 -29.45
C PHE A 891 -8.98 25.50 -30.70
N ASP A 892 -9.22 26.43 -31.63
CA ASP A 892 -9.79 26.14 -32.94
C ASP A 892 -8.70 26.09 -34.02
N PHE A 893 -8.65 24.98 -34.75
CA PHE A 893 -7.84 24.78 -35.93
C PHE A 893 -8.71 24.88 -37.19
N ASN A 894 -8.41 25.85 -38.05
CA ASN A 894 -9.22 26.18 -39.23
C ASN A 894 -8.48 25.85 -40.55
N PRO A 895 -9.15 25.28 -41.57
CA PRO A 895 -8.56 24.88 -42.86
C PRO A 895 -7.86 25.96 -43.69
#